data_AF-A0A3B8L925-F1
#
_entry.id   AF-A0A3B8L925-F1
#
_cell.length_a   1.000
_cell.length_b   1.000
_cell.length_c   1.000
_cell.angle_alpha   90.00
_cell.angle_beta   90.00
_cell.angle_gamma   90.00
#
_symmetry.space_group_name_H-M   'P 1'
#
loop_
_entity.id
_entity.type
_entity.pdbx_description
1 polymer ?
#
loop_
_entity_poly.entity_id
_entity_poly.type
_entity_poly.pdbx_seq_one_letter_code
_entity_poly.pdbx_strand_id
1 'polypeptide(L)'
;MNQQIKRSQPESKLENVIVLLMNALLLVCCLLVAGCTSKGFPYERPTQEVLTDGGQSKEDVPTENSETPESTIQPEQPDNTSPKPPVPPTALPNLVRQRFCPSEARTTPFSSFTGKPCDPAQPRDKCLEDTQRCLPAGLPKAEDAASDFFDRCKDTNVLCVGPTQTTKTLTDALKQLQTNSKLDTLLIESGLYQESVTFKDIKRPLILEGQSNDPQKGVRIEAPVPAQADATHAALRFVNTDTITLTRLVFSGEGHGVYIEGATKATLTHTTHTNNRQTGAFFVNNKEVDISQCNVTQNGGNLVTAKDTSPQLAQLHFGLQFDRTTAVQIASCTIEYNGAGGVWVAPKDQIAVTVTNEHRILSDDQIAVTVTNEHRVTMDKVSLAHNGPASYARATNQPSGTCKTPCPAQSFCEAGVCIPQLVQRLKKNQQGTFDISTDGNGRESLLGVGAVLMGQGTITLRGNSVFHNDISGLLFVSAGEVVIQENVFARNGARAYAKDSDLLREAHPAIIGWGIQKSASMTYNLMIDNVAHAVKLKHMADSKGTPVSLLLQRNHISHNGHHLQSTQQASFASAGVALQSAIDGAGFTLDIKENAFFANAQAGLFTSGACKGSILTNLFEGHPQRSLVHHDNNNDAYKVAITKNIIRTGMFFGVQVHTSTASWIFDNNLVEQIKRAAVSKDDEGDGINISSVTKGTVLLENNILRKNQRSGLFVEKSSVTANNNLFSDNPYPIVSQFAQVEGTNKDTVTKTDATPLPNTKSP
;
A
#
# COMPACT_ATOMS: atom_id res chain seq x y z
N MET A 1 5.61 -42.48 60.96
CA MET A 1 7.07 -42.70 61.06
C MET A 1 7.79 -41.44 60.63
N ASN A 2 8.97 -41.19 61.20
CA ASN A 2 9.81 -40.00 60.99
C ASN A 2 10.20 -39.84 59.49
N GLN A 3 10.60 -38.67 58.97
CA GLN A 3 11.39 -37.61 59.61
C GLN A 3 11.21 -36.24 58.93
N GLN A 4 11.42 -35.15 59.66
CA GLN A 4 11.39 -33.77 59.15
C GLN A 4 12.67 -33.39 58.42
N ILE A 5 12.58 -32.56 57.38
CA ILE A 5 13.69 -31.67 56.95
C ILE A 5 13.16 -30.24 56.90
N LYS A 6 13.59 -29.41 57.86
CA LYS A 6 13.50 -27.96 57.77
C LYS A 6 14.64 -27.44 56.89
N ARG A 7 14.35 -26.57 55.92
CA ARG A 7 15.32 -25.61 55.38
C ARG A 7 14.75 -24.20 55.53
N SER A 8 15.40 -23.43 56.41
CA SER A 8 15.20 -22.00 56.56
C SER A 8 16.22 -21.25 55.69
N GLN A 9 15.77 -20.30 54.88
CA GLN A 9 16.62 -19.26 54.31
C GLN A 9 16.21 -17.89 54.87
N PRO A 10 17.16 -17.09 55.40
CA PRO A 10 17.02 -15.65 55.55
C PRO A 10 17.42 -14.93 54.25
N GLU A 11 17.51 -13.59 54.31
CA GLU A 11 18.00 -12.66 53.27
C GLU A 11 16.98 -12.17 52.22
N SER A 12 16.21 -11.14 52.59
CA SER A 12 15.47 -10.26 51.65
C SER A 12 15.48 -8.77 52.05
N LYS A 13 16.38 -8.40 52.99
CA LYS A 13 16.44 -7.04 53.56
C LYS A 13 17.59 -6.16 53.04
N LEU A 14 18.55 -6.73 52.30
CA LEU A 14 19.68 -5.95 51.76
C LEU A 14 19.38 -5.35 50.37
N GLU A 15 18.73 -6.12 49.48
CA GLU A 15 18.38 -5.67 48.12
C GLU A 15 17.45 -4.44 48.12
N ASN A 16 16.45 -4.42 49.01
CA ASN A 16 15.52 -3.29 49.14
C ASN A 16 16.21 -1.98 49.57
N VAL A 17 17.33 -2.05 50.28
CA VAL A 17 18.11 -0.85 50.69
C VAL A 17 18.97 -0.34 49.53
N ILE A 18 19.52 -1.24 48.70
CA ILE A 18 20.31 -0.88 47.52
C ILE A 18 19.43 -0.20 46.46
N VAL A 19 18.22 -0.71 46.21
CA VAL A 19 17.26 -0.09 45.25
C VAL A 19 16.84 1.31 45.71
N LEU A 20 16.60 1.51 47.01
CA LEU A 20 16.27 2.84 47.58
C LEU A 20 17.45 3.83 47.47
N LEU A 21 18.68 3.38 47.71
CA LEU A 21 19.88 4.22 47.55
C LEU A 21 20.15 4.60 46.08
N MET A 22 19.97 3.67 45.14
CA MET A 22 20.13 3.99 43.71
C MET A 22 19.08 4.99 43.21
N ASN A 23 17.82 4.87 43.64
CA ASN A 23 16.77 5.81 43.28
C ASN A 23 16.99 7.20 43.89
N ALA A 24 17.51 7.29 45.12
CA ALA A 24 17.90 8.56 45.73
C ALA A 24 19.06 9.23 44.98
N LEU A 25 20.07 8.45 44.57
CA LEU A 25 21.22 8.97 43.81
C LEU A 25 20.82 9.48 42.41
N LEU A 26 19.89 8.79 41.73
CA LEU A 26 19.36 9.22 40.44
C LEU A 26 18.63 10.57 40.53
N LEU A 27 17.85 10.77 41.60
CA LEU A 27 17.08 12.00 41.81
C LEU A 27 18.00 13.23 42.04
N VAL A 28 19.10 13.04 42.77
CA VAL A 28 20.12 14.08 43.02
C VAL A 28 20.86 14.43 41.72
N CYS A 29 21.19 13.45 40.87
CA CYS A 29 21.80 13.70 39.57
C CYS A 29 20.87 14.50 38.63
N CYS A 30 19.57 14.22 38.61
CA CYS A 30 18.61 14.96 37.78
C CYS A 30 18.46 16.44 38.22
N LEU A 31 18.53 16.73 39.53
CA LEU A 31 18.43 18.10 40.04
C LEU A 31 19.70 18.94 39.78
N LEU A 32 20.86 18.33 39.62
CA LEU A 32 22.12 19.04 39.32
C LEU A 32 22.27 19.45 37.85
N VAL A 33 21.55 18.81 36.91
CA VAL A 33 21.62 19.15 35.47
C VAL A 33 20.70 20.32 35.09
N ALA A 34 19.65 20.60 35.88
CA ALA A 34 18.69 21.68 35.63
C ALA A 34 19.23 23.10 35.95
N GLY A 35 20.48 23.23 36.40
CA GLY A 35 21.02 24.43 37.05
C GLY A 35 22.26 25.04 36.40
N CYS A 36 22.36 25.13 35.07
CA CYS A 36 23.42 25.90 34.42
C CYS A 36 23.06 26.53 33.06
N THR A 37 23.61 27.73 32.85
CA THR A 37 23.72 28.50 31.59
C THR A 37 22.45 29.08 30.96
N SER A 38 21.99 30.20 31.53
CA SER A 38 21.48 31.32 30.73
C SER A 38 22.64 32.28 30.39
N LYS A 39 22.83 32.60 29.11
CA LYS A 39 23.53 33.80 28.60
C LYS A 39 23.37 33.85 27.08
N GLY A 40 22.70 34.89 26.58
CA GLY A 40 22.44 35.05 25.15
C GLY A 40 23.53 35.82 24.41
N PHE A 41 23.52 35.70 23.08
CA PHE A 41 24.10 36.65 22.13
C PHE A 41 23.09 36.87 20.98
N PRO A 42 23.03 38.07 20.39
CA PRO A 42 22.05 38.40 19.35
C PRO A 42 22.49 37.85 17.98
N TYR A 43 21.53 37.54 17.13
CA TYR A 43 21.77 37.24 15.72
C TYR A 43 21.22 38.38 14.87
N GLU A 44 22.09 39.04 14.12
CA GLU A 44 21.73 40.14 13.21
C GLU A 44 20.99 39.61 11.98
N ARG A 45 20.09 40.43 11.42
CA ARG A 45 19.45 40.15 10.12
C ARG A 45 20.30 40.76 9.00
N PRO A 46 20.59 40.04 7.92
CA PRO A 46 21.02 40.68 6.68
C PRO A 46 19.83 41.39 6.03
N THR A 47 20.07 42.61 5.57
CA THR A 47 19.15 43.48 4.83
C THR A 47 18.78 42.90 3.47
N GLN A 48 17.52 43.05 3.06
CA GLN A 48 17.12 42.95 1.65
C GLN A 48 17.57 44.22 0.92
N GLU A 49 18.40 44.07 -0.11
CA GLU A 49 18.66 45.16 -1.05
C GLU A 49 17.47 45.37 -1.98
N VAL A 50 17.14 46.65 -2.17
CA VAL A 50 16.13 47.13 -3.12
C VAL A 50 16.84 47.39 -4.45
N LEU A 51 16.35 46.78 -5.54
CA LEU A 51 16.68 47.20 -6.90
C LEU A 51 15.41 47.74 -7.58
N THR A 52 15.35 49.07 -7.64
CA THR A 52 14.47 49.81 -8.53
C THR A 52 15.13 50.00 -9.89
N ASP A 53 14.43 49.60 -10.95
CA ASP A 53 14.32 50.33 -12.23
C ASP A 53 13.27 49.58 -13.08
N GLY A 54 12.43 50.22 -13.91
CA GLY A 54 12.49 51.62 -14.37
C GLY A 54 12.51 51.67 -15.89
N GLY A 55 11.38 51.38 -16.56
CA GLY A 55 11.32 51.33 -18.03
C GLY A 55 9.89 51.36 -18.57
N GLN A 56 9.52 52.48 -19.21
CA GLN A 56 8.14 52.79 -19.62
C GLN A 56 7.75 52.28 -21.03
N SER A 57 6.43 52.35 -21.25
CA SER A 57 5.67 52.62 -22.50
C SER A 57 4.97 51.39 -23.11
N LYS A 58 3.67 51.44 -23.44
CA LYS A 58 2.90 52.53 -24.06
C LYS A 58 1.42 52.57 -23.67
N GLU A 59 0.76 53.65 -24.07
CA GLU A 59 -0.69 53.84 -24.08
C GLU A 59 -1.42 52.80 -24.96
N ASP A 60 -2.64 52.42 -24.59
CA ASP A 60 -3.83 52.97 -25.25
C ASP A 60 -5.12 52.58 -24.50
N VAL A 61 -6.05 53.55 -24.41
CA VAL A 61 -7.41 53.39 -23.89
C VAL A 61 -8.36 53.95 -24.95
N PRO A 62 -9.49 53.27 -25.21
CA PRO A 62 -10.73 54.03 -25.22
C PRO A 62 -11.84 53.35 -24.41
N THR A 63 -12.41 54.11 -23.48
CA THR A 63 -13.69 53.84 -22.85
C THR A 63 -14.79 54.48 -23.69
N GLU A 64 -15.87 53.76 -24.01
CA GLU A 64 -17.19 54.42 -24.04
C GLU A 64 -18.38 53.46 -23.89
N ASN A 65 -19.45 54.03 -23.37
CA ASN A 65 -20.70 53.44 -22.89
C ASN A 65 -21.59 52.87 -24.03
N SER A 66 -22.52 51.95 -23.71
CA SER A 66 -23.93 52.35 -23.47
C SER A 66 -24.87 51.16 -23.20
N GLU A 67 -26.01 51.48 -22.59
CA GLU A 67 -27.33 50.80 -22.65
C GLU A 67 -27.49 49.34 -22.15
N THR A 68 -28.10 49.24 -20.97
CA THR A 68 -29.14 48.24 -20.66
C THR A 68 -30.39 48.45 -21.54
N PRO A 69 -31.21 47.41 -21.73
CA PRO A 69 -32.54 47.53 -21.12
C PRO A 69 -33.00 46.30 -20.33
N GLU A 70 -34.06 46.50 -19.56
CA GLU A 70 -34.67 45.55 -18.63
C GLU A 70 -35.31 44.34 -19.34
N SER A 71 -35.29 43.18 -18.68
CA SER A 71 -36.22 42.09 -18.97
C SER A 71 -36.87 41.61 -17.67
N THR A 72 -38.20 41.74 -17.62
CA THR A 72 -39.03 41.38 -16.47
C THR A 72 -39.07 39.86 -16.29
N ILE A 73 -38.60 39.36 -15.14
CA ILE A 73 -38.71 37.92 -14.79
C ILE A 73 -40.01 37.71 -14.00
N GLN A 74 -40.94 36.92 -14.55
CA GLN A 74 -42.07 36.37 -13.79
C GLN A 74 -41.60 35.18 -12.95
N PRO A 75 -42.20 34.92 -11.77
CA PRO A 75 -41.89 33.74 -10.98
C PRO A 75 -42.50 32.48 -11.61
N GLU A 76 -41.66 31.61 -12.16
CA GLU A 76 -42.08 30.27 -12.59
C GLU A 76 -42.47 29.41 -11.39
N GLN A 77 -43.48 28.54 -11.58
CA GLN A 77 -43.89 27.56 -10.57
C GLN A 77 -42.78 26.50 -10.37
N PRO A 78 -42.67 25.88 -9.18
CA PRO A 78 -41.72 24.80 -8.94
C PRO A 78 -42.10 23.58 -9.79
N ASP A 79 -41.30 23.30 -10.82
CA ASP A 79 -41.51 22.15 -11.70
C ASP A 79 -41.23 20.85 -10.96
N ASN A 80 -42.19 19.92 -11.00
CA ASN A 80 -42.25 18.76 -10.10
C ASN A 80 -41.48 17.54 -10.67
N THR A 81 -40.44 17.81 -11.46
CA THR A 81 -39.61 16.76 -12.07
C THR A 81 -38.57 16.26 -11.06
N SER A 82 -38.70 15.00 -10.65
CA SER A 82 -37.69 14.32 -9.83
C SER A 82 -36.29 14.46 -10.48
N PRO A 83 -35.23 14.79 -9.72
CA PRO A 83 -33.91 14.99 -10.27
C PRO A 83 -33.44 13.74 -11.01
N LYS A 84 -33.17 13.90 -12.32
CA LYS A 84 -32.71 12.83 -13.19
C LYS A 84 -31.34 12.36 -12.68
N PRO A 85 -31.14 11.07 -12.36
CA PRO A 85 -29.91 10.61 -11.74
C PRO A 85 -28.71 10.88 -12.66
N PRO A 86 -27.55 11.29 -12.11
CA PRO A 86 -26.34 11.51 -12.89
C PRO A 86 -25.96 10.23 -13.64
N VAL A 87 -25.67 10.39 -14.94
CA VAL A 87 -25.24 9.28 -15.80
C VAL A 87 -23.89 8.77 -15.28
N PRO A 88 -23.73 7.46 -14.99
CA PRO A 88 -22.47 6.93 -14.50
C PRO A 88 -21.34 7.11 -15.55
N PRO A 89 -20.10 7.41 -15.13
CA PRO A 89 -19.01 7.76 -16.04
C PRO A 89 -18.66 6.60 -16.98
N THR A 90 -19.01 6.78 -18.26
CA THR A 90 -18.84 5.79 -19.36
C THR A 90 -17.40 5.46 -19.72
N ALA A 91 -16.41 6.16 -19.16
CA ALA A 91 -14.99 5.87 -19.37
C ALA A 91 -14.52 4.61 -18.61
N LEU A 92 -15.08 4.34 -17.42
CA LEU A 92 -14.59 3.26 -16.56
C LEU A 92 -14.79 1.84 -17.16
N PRO A 93 -15.95 1.48 -17.76
CA PRO A 93 -16.16 0.13 -18.31
C PRO A 93 -15.14 -0.31 -19.36
N ASN A 94 -14.58 0.61 -20.14
CA ASN A 94 -13.58 0.29 -21.15
C ASN A 94 -12.19 0.06 -20.52
N LEU A 95 -11.80 0.87 -19.53
CA LEU A 95 -10.56 0.66 -18.78
C LEU A 95 -10.59 -0.67 -18.01
N VAL A 96 -11.74 -0.98 -17.39
CA VAL A 96 -11.99 -2.28 -16.73
C VAL A 96 -11.90 -3.42 -17.73
N ARG A 97 -12.62 -3.39 -18.86
CA ARG A 97 -12.59 -4.48 -19.86
C ARG A 97 -11.21 -4.75 -20.46
N GLN A 98 -10.31 -3.77 -20.50
CA GLN A 98 -8.95 -3.97 -21.02
C GLN A 98 -7.98 -4.56 -19.98
N ARG A 99 -8.27 -4.46 -18.68
CA ARG A 99 -7.35 -4.86 -17.59
C ARG A 99 -7.90 -5.93 -16.63
N PHE A 100 -9.17 -6.29 -16.74
CA PHE A 100 -9.82 -7.20 -15.78
C PHE A 100 -9.86 -8.67 -16.25
N CYS A 101 -9.60 -9.58 -15.32
CA CYS A 101 -9.76 -11.04 -15.49
C CYS A 101 -11.24 -11.40 -15.72
N PRO A 102 -11.65 -11.97 -16.87
CA PRO A 102 -13.07 -12.05 -17.21
C PRO A 102 -13.95 -13.06 -16.43
N SER A 103 -13.40 -13.86 -15.50
CA SER A 103 -14.02 -15.13 -15.10
C SER A 103 -15.12 -15.08 -14.02
N GLU A 104 -15.34 -13.97 -13.30
CA GLU A 104 -16.12 -14.01 -12.04
C GLU A 104 -17.28 -13.03 -11.91
N ALA A 105 -17.54 -12.21 -12.93
CA ALA A 105 -18.69 -11.31 -12.94
C ALA A 105 -20.01 -12.01 -13.33
N ARG A 106 -20.44 -13.08 -12.61
CA ARG A 106 -21.86 -13.50 -12.44
C ARG A 106 -22.10 -14.79 -11.60
N THR A 107 -22.84 -14.60 -10.50
CA THR A 107 -23.98 -15.45 -10.04
C THR A 107 -23.77 -16.89 -9.52
N THR A 108 -22.58 -17.32 -9.10
CA THR A 108 -22.45 -18.57 -8.30
C THR A 108 -21.60 -18.36 -7.03
N PRO A 109 -21.92 -19.04 -5.91
CA PRO A 109 -21.05 -19.04 -4.73
C PRO A 109 -19.74 -19.75 -5.07
N PHE A 110 -18.64 -19.00 -5.05
CA PHE A 110 -17.40 -19.43 -5.70
C PHE A 110 -16.57 -20.42 -4.87
N SER A 111 -16.49 -21.66 -5.34
CA SER A 111 -15.43 -22.60 -5.00
C SER A 111 -14.18 -22.33 -5.86
N SER A 112 -13.05 -22.02 -5.21
CA SER A 112 -11.65 -22.18 -5.68
C SER A 112 -11.34 -21.94 -7.18
N PHE A 113 -10.63 -20.85 -7.50
CA PHE A 113 -10.26 -20.51 -8.88
C PHE A 113 -8.80 -20.81 -9.25
N THR A 114 -8.62 -21.45 -10.41
CA THR A 114 -7.41 -21.49 -11.23
C THR A 114 -7.80 -21.56 -12.72
N GLY A 115 -7.86 -20.43 -13.43
CA GLY A 115 -8.06 -20.37 -14.90
C GLY A 115 -9.40 -19.78 -15.44
N LYS A 116 -9.32 -19.16 -16.63
CA LYS A 116 -10.33 -18.51 -17.52
C LYS A 116 -11.35 -19.54 -18.13
N PRO A 117 -12.32 -19.16 -19.01
CA PRO A 117 -13.35 -20.09 -19.50
C PRO A 117 -13.48 -20.22 -21.04
N CYS A 118 -13.94 -21.38 -21.54
CA CYS A 118 -15.39 -21.54 -21.68
C CYS A 118 -16.05 -21.64 -23.08
N ASP A 119 -15.41 -22.13 -24.14
CA ASP A 119 -16.09 -22.38 -25.44
C ASP A 119 -17.24 -23.42 -25.29
N PRO A 120 -18.50 -23.08 -25.62
CA PRO A 120 -19.65 -23.96 -25.45
C PRO A 120 -19.88 -24.99 -26.58
N ALA A 121 -19.18 -24.88 -27.72
CA ALA A 121 -19.24 -25.89 -28.79
C ALA A 121 -18.22 -27.02 -28.56
N GLN A 122 -17.26 -26.82 -27.65
CA GLN A 122 -16.24 -27.79 -27.31
C GLN A 122 -16.65 -28.65 -26.11
N PRO A 123 -16.17 -29.91 -26.02
CA PRO A 123 -16.23 -30.67 -24.77
C PRO A 123 -15.60 -29.85 -23.63
N ARG A 124 -16.28 -29.82 -22.49
CA ARG A 124 -15.93 -29.04 -21.28
C ARG A 124 -14.44 -29.12 -20.90
N ASP A 125 -13.83 -30.29 -21.12
CA ASP A 125 -12.45 -30.59 -20.76
C ASP A 125 -11.44 -29.74 -21.55
N LYS A 126 -11.80 -29.29 -22.76
CA LYS A 126 -10.91 -28.60 -23.69
C LYS A 126 -10.84 -27.08 -23.47
N CYS A 127 -11.95 -26.47 -23.03
CA CYS A 127 -12.01 -25.02 -22.82
C CYS A 127 -11.49 -24.55 -21.44
N LEU A 128 -10.97 -25.47 -20.63
CA LEU A 128 -10.09 -25.17 -19.50
C LEU A 128 -8.63 -24.92 -19.96
N GLU A 129 -8.24 -25.36 -21.16
CA GLU A 129 -6.86 -25.20 -21.67
C GLU A 129 -6.59 -23.82 -22.27
N ASP A 130 -7.62 -23.14 -22.79
CA ASP A 130 -7.52 -21.81 -23.45
C ASP A 130 -7.25 -20.64 -22.47
N THR A 131 -6.59 -20.94 -21.35
CA THR A 131 -6.57 -20.31 -20.02
C THR A 131 -6.26 -18.80 -19.90
N GLN A 132 -5.70 -18.19 -20.94
CA GLN A 132 -4.55 -17.29 -20.75
C GLN A 132 -4.78 -15.78 -21.00
N ARG A 133 -5.74 -15.10 -20.35
CA ARG A 133 -5.86 -13.61 -20.46
C ARG A 133 -6.20 -12.92 -19.13
N CYS A 134 -5.20 -12.91 -18.25
CA CYS A 134 -5.08 -12.12 -17.02
C CYS A 134 -3.69 -11.47 -16.88
N LEU A 135 -2.89 -11.57 -17.94
CA LEU A 135 -1.46 -11.26 -17.96
C LEU A 135 -1.19 -10.42 -19.21
N PRO A 136 -0.48 -9.28 -19.11
CA PRO A 136 0.06 -8.59 -20.28
C PRO A 136 1.07 -9.50 -21.01
N ALA A 137 1.15 -9.31 -22.33
CA ALA A 137 1.61 -10.32 -23.29
C ALA A 137 3.07 -10.80 -23.18
N GLY A 138 3.26 -12.07 -22.83
CA GLY A 138 4.50 -12.82 -23.08
C GLY A 138 5.60 -12.65 -22.02
N LEU A 139 6.34 -13.73 -21.78
CA LEU A 139 7.65 -13.66 -21.14
C LEU A 139 8.64 -12.97 -22.10
N PRO A 140 9.65 -12.24 -21.60
CA PRO A 140 10.80 -11.84 -22.40
C PRO A 140 11.35 -13.09 -23.11
N LYS A 141 11.33 -13.08 -24.44
CA LYS A 141 11.92 -14.18 -25.22
C LYS A 141 13.44 -14.12 -25.06
N ALA A 142 14.07 -15.29 -25.15
CA ALA A 142 15.52 -15.31 -25.31
C ALA A 142 15.92 -14.47 -26.54
N GLU A 143 16.92 -13.62 -26.37
CA GLU A 143 17.49 -12.80 -27.42
C GLU A 143 18.83 -13.42 -27.82
N ASP A 144 18.93 -13.84 -29.09
CA ASP A 144 20.18 -14.24 -29.72
C ASP A 144 20.80 -13.03 -30.43
N ALA A 145 22.13 -12.90 -30.39
CA ALA A 145 22.85 -11.88 -31.12
C ALA A 145 22.71 -12.06 -32.65
N ALA A 146 22.95 -10.99 -33.40
CA ALA A 146 22.98 -11.03 -34.86
C ALA A 146 24.05 -12.01 -35.39
N SER A 147 23.86 -12.52 -36.62
CA SER A 147 24.73 -13.56 -37.19
C SER A 147 26.18 -13.13 -37.42
N ASP A 148 26.43 -11.82 -37.48
CA ASP A 148 27.73 -11.14 -37.63
C ASP A 148 28.37 -10.78 -36.27
N PHE A 149 27.83 -11.28 -35.15
CA PHE A 149 28.27 -10.93 -33.79
C PHE A 149 29.80 -10.94 -33.59
N PHE A 150 30.47 -11.97 -34.08
CA PHE A 150 31.93 -12.13 -33.96
C PHE A 150 32.74 -11.48 -35.09
N ASP A 151 32.13 -10.88 -36.11
CA ASP A 151 32.90 -10.06 -37.06
C ASP A 151 33.50 -8.82 -36.38
N ARG A 152 32.85 -8.34 -35.30
CA ARG A 152 33.35 -7.29 -34.40
C ARG A 152 34.64 -7.65 -33.65
N CYS A 153 35.07 -8.92 -33.62
CA CYS A 153 36.38 -9.30 -33.07
C CYS A 153 37.57 -8.69 -33.82
N LYS A 154 37.33 -8.08 -34.98
CA LYS A 154 38.33 -7.36 -35.78
C LYS A 154 38.60 -5.93 -35.26
N ASP A 155 37.73 -5.39 -34.40
CA ASP A 155 37.81 -4.03 -33.90
C ASP A 155 38.83 -3.90 -32.75
N THR A 156 39.66 -2.85 -32.78
CA THR A 156 40.82 -2.73 -31.87
C THR A 156 40.49 -2.46 -30.39
N ASN A 157 39.23 -2.15 -30.08
CA ASN A 157 38.69 -1.96 -28.73
C ASN A 157 37.87 -3.17 -28.22
N VAL A 158 37.68 -4.19 -29.06
CA VAL A 158 36.91 -5.39 -28.76
C VAL A 158 37.84 -6.55 -28.41
N LEU A 159 37.49 -7.33 -27.39
CA LEU A 159 38.13 -8.60 -27.06
C LEU A 159 37.09 -9.72 -27.06
N CYS A 160 37.31 -10.75 -27.88
CA CYS A 160 36.43 -11.92 -27.94
C CYS A 160 36.91 -13.02 -26.99
N VAL A 161 35.95 -13.60 -26.26
CA VAL A 161 36.17 -14.57 -25.18
C VAL A 161 35.32 -15.80 -25.44
N GLY A 162 35.94 -16.99 -25.43
CA GLY A 162 35.20 -18.24 -25.56
C GLY A 162 36.02 -19.47 -25.93
N PRO A 163 35.40 -20.66 -25.95
CA PRO A 163 36.06 -21.93 -26.28
C PRO A 163 36.79 -21.93 -27.63
N THR A 164 36.28 -21.22 -28.64
CA THR A 164 36.90 -21.12 -29.98
C THR A 164 37.87 -19.95 -30.13
N GLN A 165 37.91 -19.04 -29.14
CA GLN A 165 38.68 -17.81 -29.17
C GLN A 165 40.10 -17.99 -28.60
N THR A 166 41.00 -17.05 -28.90
CA THR A 166 42.34 -17.02 -28.30
C THR A 166 42.27 -16.79 -26.79
N THR A 167 41.33 -15.97 -26.33
CA THR A 167 41.04 -15.73 -24.91
C THR A 167 39.94 -16.69 -24.47
N LYS A 168 40.25 -17.71 -23.68
CA LYS A 168 39.29 -18.78 -23.37
C LYS A 168 38.42 -18.52 -22.14
N THR A 169 38.89 -17.68 -21.22
CA THR A 169 38.27 -17.46 -19.89
C THR A 169 38.07 -15.98 -19.63
N LEU A 170 37.10 -15.65 -18.77
CA LEU A 170 36.87 -14.29 -18.30
C LEU A 170 38.02 -13.82 -17.39
N THR A 171 38.65 -14.74 -16.66
CA THR A 171 39.89 -14.49 -15.91
C THR A 171 41.05 -14.05 -16.80
N ASP A 172 41.21 -14.63 -17.99
CA ASP A 172 42.24 -14.22 -18.95
C ASP A 172 41.87 -12.92 -19.69
N ALA A 173 40.58 -12.69 -19.94
CA ALA A 173 40.07 -11.44 -20.50
C ALA A 173 40.35 -10.25 -19.56
N LEU A 174 40.18 -10.43 -18.25
CA LEU A 174 40.51 -9.42 -17.23
C LEU A 174 41.99 -9.00 -17.29
N LYS A 175 42.92 -9.95 -17.43
CA LYS A 175 44.38 -9.65 -17.55
C LYS A 175 44.67 -8.78 -18.78
N GLN A 176 43.97 -9.01 -19.89
CA GLN A 176 44.10 -8.22 -21.11
C GLN A 176 43.46 -6.83 -20.97
N LEU A 177 42.28 -6.71 -20.33
CA LEU A 177 41.66 -5.42 -20.02
C LEU A 177 42.53 -4.54 -19.11
N GLN A 178 43.25 -5.15 -18.15
CA GLN A 178 44.17 -4.46 -17.25
C GLN A 178 45.44 -3.96 -17.94
N THR A 179 45.91 -4.65 -18.98
CA THR A 179 47.15 -4.31 -19.70
C THR A 179 46.92 -3.48 -20.97
N ASN A 180 45.75 -3.59 -21.61
CA ASN A 180 45.36 -2.81 -22.77
C ASN A 180 44.23 -1.84 -22.42
N SER A 181 44.57 -0.55 -22.28
CA SER A 181 43.62 0.52 -21.94
C SER A 181 42.62 0.86 -23.04
N LYS A 182 42.82 0.39 -24.27
CA LYS A 182 41.90 0.62 -25.41
C LYS A 182 40.72 -0.33 -25.44
N LEU A 183 40.77 -1.45 -24.71
CA LEU A 183 39.68 -2.43 -24.70
C LEU A 183 38.52 -1.92 -23.85
N ASP A 184 37.36 -1.72 -24.46
CA ASP A 184 36.11 -1.28 -23.81
C ASP A 184 34.98 -2.32 -23.91
N THR A 185 35.14 -3.36 -24.74
CA THR A 185 34.08 -4.32 -25.06
C THR A 185 34.59 -5.75 -24.98
N LEU A 186 33.88 -6.61 -24.25
CA LEU A 186 34.04 -8.07 -24.26
C LEU A 186 32.87 -8.72 -24.99
N LEU A 187 33.14 -9.49 -26.04
CA LEU A 187 32.15 -10.33 -26.71
C LEU A 187 32.33 -11.78 -26.28
N ILE A 188 31.29 -12.39 -25.72
CA ILE A 188 31.40 -13.69 -25.06
C ILE A 188 30.61 -14.75 -25.85
N GLU A 189 31.29 -15.84 -26.20
CA GLU A 189 30.73 -17.01 -26.89
C GLU A 189 29.81 -17.82 -26.01
N SER A 190 28.74 -18.36 -26.59
CA SER A 190 27.85 -19.31 -25.92
C SER A 190 28.64 -20.46 -25.29
N GLY A 191 28.35 -20.77 -24.04
CA GLY A 191 29.15 -21.70 -23.25
C GLY A 191 28.89 -21.58 -21.74
N LEU A 192 29.47 -22.51 -20.99
CA LEU A 192 29.44 -22.52 -19.53
C LEU A 192 30.78 -22.06 -18.96
N TYR A 193 30.75 -20.96 -18.21
CA TYR A 193 31.91 -20.33 -17.57
C TYR A 193 31.75 -20.45 -16.04
N GLN A 194 32.34 -21.49 -15.45
CA GLN A 194 32.36 -21.68 -13.99
C GLN A 194 33.48 -20.84 -13.35
N GLU A 195 33.27 -19.53 -13.30
CA GLU A 195 34.25 -18.54 -12.84
C GLU A 195 33.63 -17.54 -11.84
N SER A 196 34.47 -16.97 -10.98
CA SER A 196 34.13 -15.77 -10.19
C SER A 196 35.18 -14.71 -10.49
N VAL A 197 34.82 -13.68 -11.26
CA VAL A 197 35.77 -12.69 -11.80
C VAL A 197 35.51 -11.30 -11.23
N THR A 198 36.57 -10.63 -10.77
CA THR A 198 36.48 -9.29 -10.16
C THR A 198 37.15 -8.22 -11.04
N PHE A 199 36.33 -7.42 -11.71
CA PHE A 199 36.72 -6.23 -12.45
C PHE A 199 36.87 -5.06 -11.48
N LYS A 200 38.11 -4.86 -10.98
CA LYS A 200 38.43 -3.82 -9.99
C LYS A 200 39.12 -2.61 -10.62
N ASP A 201 38.72 -1.41 -10.19
CA ASP A 201 39.33 -0.11 -10.51
C ASP A 201 39.41 0.21 -12.03
N ILE A 202 38.50 -0.36 -12.85
CA ILE A 202 38.40 -0.05 -14.28
C ILE A 202 37.69 1.30 -14.47
N LYS A 203 38.50 2.38 -14.56
CA LYS A 203 38.04 3.77 -14.70
C LYS A 203 37.73 4.18 -16.16
N ARG A 204 37.02 3.31 -16.88
CA ARG A 204 36.50 3.57 -18.23
C ARG A 204 35.20 2.80 -18.46
N PRO A 205 34.36 3.18 -19.44
CA PRO A 205 33.23 2.36 -19.86
C PRO A 205 33.66 0.94 -20.22
N LEU A 206 32.87 -0.05 -19.81
CA LEU A 206 33.10 -1.46 -20.09
C LEU A 206 31.77 -2.15 -20.42
N ILE A 207 31.71 -2.77 -21.59
CA ILE A 207 30.58 -3.53 -22.10
C ILE A 207 30.94 -5.02 -22.05
N LEU A 208 30.12 -5.84 -21.39
CA LEU A 208 30.14 -7.30 -21.52
C LEU A 208 28.87 -7.73 -22.24
N GLU A 209 29.05 -8.31 -23.42
CA GLU A 209 27.98 -8.62 -24.34
C GLU A 209 28.07 -10.11 -24.72
N GLY A 210 27.02 -10.86 -24.41
CA GLY A 210 26.93 -12.27 -24.74
C GLY A 210 26.30 -12.54 -26.09
N GLN A 211 26.59 -13.73 -26.63
CA GLN A 211 25.96 -14.24 -27.83
C GLN A 211 24.46 -14.53 -27.64
N SER A 212 24.00 -14.91 -26.44
CA SER A 212 22.60 -15.20 -26.15
C SER A 212 22.33 -15.30 -24.63
N ASN A 213 21.14 -14.88 -24.19
CA ASN A 213 20.65 -15.03 -22.80
C ASN A 213 19.80 -16.29 -22.55
N ASP A 214 19.74 -17.20 -23.51
CA ASP A 214 19.02 -18.47 -23.35
C ASP A 214 19.69 -19.34 -22.26
N PRO A 215 18.99 -19.74 -21.19
CA PRO A 215 19.58 -20.55 -20.10
C PRO A 215 20.12 -21.93 -20.52
N GLN A 216 19.73 -22.45 -21.68
CA GLN A 216 20.11 -23.78 -22.19
C GLN A 216 21.29 -23.73 -23.18
N LYS A 217 21.37 -22.68 -24.01
CA LYS A 217 22.35 -22.56 -25.12
C LYS A 217 23.16 -21.25 -25.16
N GLY A 218 22.91 -20.33 -24.22
CA GLY A 218 23.50 -19.00 -24.19
C GLY A 218 24.85 -18.93 -23.48
N VAL A 219 25.22 -17.71 -23.07
CA VAL A 219 26.41 -17.44 -22.25
C VAL A 219 26.05 -17.58 -20.78
N ARG A 220 26.37 -18.71 -20.17
CA ARG A 220 26.11 -18.97 -18.75
C ARG A 220 27.36 -18.83 -17.92
N ILE A 221 27.37 -17.82 -17.05
CA ILE A 221 28.43 -17.55 -16.08
C ILE A 221 27.94 -18.00 -14.71
N GLU A 222 28.62 -18.98 -14.13
CA GLU A 222 28.20 -19.68 -12.92
C GLU A 222 29.19 -19.46 -11.78
N ALA A 223 28.73 -18.83 -10.70
CA ALA A 223 29.51 -18.64 -9.48
C ALA A 223 29.83 -20.00 -8.85
N PRO A 224 31.11 -20.42 -8.78
CA PRO A 224 31.49 -21.66 -8.12
C PRO A 224 31.28 -21.58 -6.60
N VAL A 225 31.28 -22.72 -5.90
CA VAL A 225 31.25 -22.76 -4.42
C VAL A 225 32.38 -21.90 -3.85
N PRO A 226 32.11 -20.88 -3.02
CA PRO A 226 33.17 -20.04 -2.46
C PRO A 226 33.99 -20.81 -1.42
N ALA A 227 35.31 -20.62 -1.43
CA ALA A 227 36.22 -21.29 -0.49
C ALA A 227 36.07 -20.81 0.97
N GLN A 228 35.50 -19.63 1.17
CA GLN A 228 35.19 -19.01 2.47
C GLN A 228 33.88 -18.22 2.34
N ALA A 229 33.19 -17.96 3.46
CA ALA A 229 31.98 -17.16 3.45
C ALA A 229 32.30 -15.69 3.09
N ASP A 230 31.92 -15.27 1.89
CA ASP A 230 32.01 -13.88 1.40
C ASP A 230 30.60 -13.39 1.04
N ALA A 231 30.18 -12.29 1.68
CA ALA A 231 28.89 -11.63 1.44
C ALA A 231 28.85 -10.81 0.13
N THR A 232 29.93 -10.83 -0.65
CA THR A 232 30.09 -10.18 -1.95
C THR A 232 30.49 -11.18 -3.05
N HIS A 233 30.43 -12.49 -2.75
CA HIS A 233 30.73 -13.56 -3.71
C HIS A 233 29.74 -13.54 -4.88
N ALA A 234 30.23 -13.51 -6.11
CA ALA A 234 29.38 -13.44 -7.29
C ALA A 234 30.02 -14.09 -8.52
N ALA A 235 29.22 -14.40 -9.54
CA ALA A 235 29.76 -14.85 -10.83
C ALA A 235 30.61 -13.73 -11.47
N LEU A 236 30.05 -12.51 -11.53
CA LEU A 236 30.81 -11.30 -11.87
C LEU A 236 30.74 -10.24 -10.76
N ARG A 237 31.90 -9.67 -10.43
CA ARG A 237 32.05 -8.58 -9.47
C ARG A 237 32.67 -7.36 -10.16
N PHE A 238 32.10 -6.18 -9.95
CA PHE A 238 32.65 -4.91 -10.41
C PHE A 238 32.82 -4.00 -9.19
N VAL A 239 34.03 -3.47 -8.98
CA VAL A 239 34.35 -2.66 -7.79
C VAL A 239 35.09 -1.42 -8.22
N ASN A 240 34.57 -0.24 -7.86
CA ASN A 240 35.11 1.07 -8.23
C ASN A 240 35.25 1.27 -9.75
N THR A 241 34.36 0.70 -10.55
CA THR A 241 34.35 0.90 -12.01
C THR A 241 33.66 2.22 -12.38
N ASP A 242 33.74 2.68 -13.63
CA ASP A 242 33.01 3.88 -14.07
C ASP A 242 31.61 3.55 -14.60
N THR A 243 31.52 3.13 -15.87
CA THR A 243 30.26 2.76 -16.52
C THR A 243 30.30 1.30 -16.95
N ILE A 244 29.35 0.49 -16.49
CA ILE A 244 29.25 -0.95 -16.81
C ILE A 244 27.97 -1.22 -17.59
N THR A 245 28.06 -1.96 -18.69
CA THR A 245 26.90 -2.49 -19.42
C THR A 245 27.01 -4.01 -19.54
N LEU A 246 26.01 -4.74 -19.04
CA LEU A 246 25.89 -6.18 -19.17
C LEU A 246 24.70 -6.51 -20.07
N THR A 247 24.91 -7.27 -21.15
CA THR A 247 23.82 -7.65 -22.05
C THR A 247 23.91 -9.05 -22.61
N ARG A 248 22.75 -9.70 -22.76
CA ARG A 248 22.58 -11.07 -23.25
C ARG A 248 23.43 -12.13 -22.51
N LEU A 249 23.43 -12.08 -21.17
CA LEU A 249 24.16 -12.99 -20.29
C LEU A 249 23.21 -13.75 -19.36
N VAL A 250 23.61 -14.95 -18.95
CA VAL A 250 22.93 -15.78 -17.94
C VAL A 250 23.82 -15.94 -16.72
N PHE A 251 23.29 -15.63 -15.53
CA PHE A 251 24.01 -15.70 -14.25
C PHE A 251 23.36 -16.69 -13.29
N SER A 252 24.16 -17.60 -12.72
CA SER A 252 23.71 -18.63 -11.76
C SER A 252 24.77 -18.98 -10.71
N GLY A 253 24.44 -19.77 -9.69
CA GLY A 253 25.43 -20.46 -8.85
C GLY A 253 25.44 -20.07 -7.36
N GLU A 254 26.56 -20.32 -6.69
CA GLU A 254 26.70 -20.35 -5.23
C GLU A 254 26.94 -18.99 -4.55
N GLY A 255 26.58 -17.89 -5.21
CA GLY A 255 26.70 -16.52 -4.71
C GLY A 255 25.61 -15.61 -5.29
N HIS A 256 25.95 -14.33 -5.50
CA HIS A 256 25.17 -13.44 -6.36
C HIS A 256 25.41 -13.77 -7.84
N GLY A 257 24.45 -13.45 -8.72
CA GLY A 257 24.72 -13.46 -10.15
C GLY A 257 25.69 -12.35 -10.55
N VAL A 258 25.39 -11.12 -10.13
CA VAL A 258 26.22 -9.94 -10.35
C VAL A 258 26.32 -9.10 -9.07
N TYR A 259 27.53 -8.64 -8.72
CA TYR A 259 27.78 -7.67 -7.66
C TYR A 259 28.47 -6.43 -8.25
N ILE A 260 27.88 -5.24 -8.11
CA ILE A 260 28.43 -3.98 -8.64
C ILE A 260 28.50 -2.95 -7.52
N GLU A 261 29.71 -2.49 -7.20
CA GLU A 261 29.98 -1.49 -6.17
C GLU A 261 30.68 -0.23 -6.73
N GLY A 262 30.11 0.93 -6.42
CA GLY A 262 30.76 2.23 -6.63
C GLY A 262 30.85 2.71 -8.08
N ALA A 263 29.96 2.23 -8.96
CA ALA A 263 29.89 2.65 -10.36
C ALA A 263 29.18 4.01 -10.52
N THR A 264 29.61 4.78 -11.52
CA THR A 264 28.87 5.96 -12.01
C THR A 264 27.56 5.53 -12.66
N LYS A 265 27.59 4.51 -13.52
CA LYS A 265 26.38 3.95 -14.13
C LYS A 265 26.51 2.43 -14.33
N ALA A 266 25.47 1.69 -13.99
CA ALA A 266 25.36 0.27 -14.30
C ALA A 266 24.12 0.01 -15.14
N THR A 267 24.26 -0.67 -16.27
CA THR A 267 23.16 -1.05 -17.16
C THR A 267 23.11 -2.55 -17.29
N LEU A 268 21.95 -3.16 -17.04
CA LEU A 268 21.68 -4.55 -17.37
C LEU A 268 20.54 -4.58 -18.36
N THR A 269 20.74 -5.23 -19.50
CA THR A 269 19.71 -5.34 -20.52
C THR A 269 19.67 -6.74 -21.12
N HIS A 270 18.48 -7.34 -21.24
CA HIS A 270 18.33 -8.70 -21.75
C HIS A 270 19.17 -9.75 -20.99
N THR A 271 19.37 -9.59 -19.68
CA THR A 271 20.09 -10.58 -18.85
C THR A 271 19.14 -11.54 -18.14
N THR A 272 19.55 -12.78 -17.95
CA THR A 272 18.84 -13.78 -17.13
C THR A 272 19.63 -14.03 -15.85
N HIS A 273 18.99 -13.90 -14.68
CA HIS A 273 19.59 -14.17 -13.37
C HIS A 273 18.77 -15.29 -12.73
N THR A 274 19.33 -16.50 -12.69
CA THR A 274 18.59 -17.67 -12.23
C THR A 274 19.38 -18.63 -11.35
N ASN A 275 18.74 -19.20 -10.32
CA ASN A 275 19.35 -20.17 -9.42
C ASN A 275 20.66 -19.64 -8.77
N ASN A 276 20.67 -18.35 -8.41
CA ASN A 276 21.72 -17.77 -7.57
C ASN A 276 21.37 -17.98 -6.09
N ARG A 277 22.31 -18.50 -5.30
CA ARG A 277 22.11 -18.80 -3.88
C ARG A 277 21.88 -17.54 -3.04
N GLN A 278 22.52 -16.43 -3.41
CA GLN A 278 22.28 -15.10 -2.84
C GLN A 278 21.30 -14.35 -3.77
N THR A 279 21.64 -13.18 -4.30
CA THR A 279 20.71 -12.42 -5.17
C THR A 279 20.97 -12.63 -6.66
N GLY A 280 20.00 -12.28 -7.51
CA GLY A 280 20.23 -12.20 -8.96
C GLY A 280 21.25 -11.12 -9.28
N ALA A 281 21.04 -9.90 -8.77
CA ALA A 281 22.03 -8.82 -8.81
C ALA A 281 22.03 -7.99 -7.51
N PHE A 282 23.19 -7.49 -7.10
CA PHE A 282 23.39 -6.62 -5.93
C PHE A 282 24.20 -5.38 -6.29
N PHE A 283 23.62 -4.20 -6.00
CA PHE A 283 24.18 -2.88 -6.27
C PHE A 283 24.49 -2.16 -4.97
N VAL A 284 25.73 -1.73 -4.78
CA VAL A 284 26.19 -1.04 -3.57
C VAL A 284 26.83 0.31 -3.93
N ASN A 285 26.42 1.41 -3.30
CA ASN A 285 27.02 2.75 -3.50
C ASN A 285 27.08 3.25 -4.96
N ASN A 286 26.19 2.81 -5.86
CA ASN A 286 26.20 3.24 -7.27
C ASN A 286 25.44 4.55 -7.48
N LYS A 287 25.81 5.37 -8.48
CA LYS A 287 25.03 6.60 -8.75
C LYS A 287 23.75 6.33 -9.52
N GLU A 288 23.84 5.55 -10.59
CA GLU A 288 22.73 5.27 -11.51
C GLU A 288 22.70 3.78 -11.91
N VAL A 289 21.52 3.16 -11.86
CA VAL A 289 21.34 1.78 -12.32
C VAL A 289 20.08 1.64 -13.18
N ASP A 290 20.28 1.18 -14.42
CA ASP A 290 19.22 0.89 -15.39
C ASP A 290 19.12 -0.63 -15.60
N ILE A 291 17.93 -1.21 -15.38
CA ILE A 291 17.67 -2.63 -15.62
C ILE A 291 16.49 -2.74 -16.60
N SER A 292 16.70 -3.41 -17.72
CA SER A 292 15.72 -3.48 -18.81
C SER A 292 15.58 -4.87 -19.43
N GLN A 293 14.36 -5.34 -19.65
CA GLN A 293 14.09 -6.58 -20.40
C GLN A 293 14.78 -7.84 -19.81
N CYS A 294 15.07 -7.83 -18.51
CA CYS A 294 15.74 -8.91 -17.80
C CYS A 294 14.74 -9.95 -17.25
N ASN A 295 15.23 -11.17 -17.01
CA ASN A 295 14.49 -12.26 -16.38
C ASN A 295 15.21 -12.68 -15.08
N VAL A 296 14.59 -12.48 -13.92
CA VAL A 296 15.22 -12.66 -12.60
C VAL A 296 14.41 -13.67 -11.79
N THR A 297 14.84 -14.94 -11.81
CA THR A 297 14.04 -16.05 -11.27
C THR A 297 14.77 -16.99 -10.33
N GLN A 298 14.09 -17.58 -9.34
CA GLN A 298 14.68 -18.66 -8.52
C GLN A 298 15.98 -18.27 -7.78
N ASN A 299 16.18 -17.00 -7.45
CA ASN A 299 17.34 -16.54 -6.68
C ASN A 299 17.04 -16.56 -5.17
N GLY A 300 18.04 -16.56 -4.30
CA GLY A 300 17.88 -16.63 -2.85
C GLY A 300 17.51 -18.02 -2.33
N GLY A 301 17.81 -19.07 -3.12
CA GLY A 301 17.49 -20.45 -2.77
C GLY A 301 18.23 -20.97 -1.53
N ASN A 302 17.49 -21.63 -0.64
CA ASN A 302 18.00 -22.45 0.47
C ASN A 302 18.68 -21.74 1.67
N LEU A 303 18.14 -20.61 2.15
CA LEU A 303 18.33 -20.22 3.58
C LEU A 303 17.42 -21.03 4.54
N VAL A 304 17.55 -22.37 4.46
CA VAL A 304 16.90 -23.31 5.38
C VAL A 304 17.93 -24.18 6.10
N THR A 305 18.86 -23.56 6.82
CA THR A 305 19.67 -24.22 7.85
C THR A 305 19.46 -23.55 9.21
N ALA A 306 18.85 -24.29 10.12
CA ALA A 306 18.24 -23.80 11.36
C ALA A 306 19.23 -23.48 12.50
N LYS A 307 20.42 -22.95 12.21
CA LYS A 307 21.51 -22.88 13.21
C LYS A 307 22.26 -21.55 13.37
N ASP A 308 22.19 -20.62 12.43
CA ASP A 308 22.78 -19.29 12.66
C ASP A 308 21.82 -18.40 13.44
N THR A 309 22.20 -18.11 14.68
CA THR A 309 21.47 -17.24 15.63
C THR A 309 21.80 -15.75 15.43
N SER A 310 22.37 -15.37 14.28
CA SER A 310 22.76 -13.98 13.99
C SER A 310 21.56 -13.15 13.51
N PRO A 311 21.17 -12.06 14.21
CA PRO A 311 19.88 -11.40 14.02
C PRO A 311 19.91 -10.29 12.94
N GLN A 312 20.65 -10.48 11.84
CA GLN A 312 20.88 -9.43 10.84
C GLN A 312 20.08 -9.62 9.54
N LEU A 313 19.33 -8.59 9.17
CA LEU A 313 18.57 -8.48 7.91
C LEU A 313 19.43 -8.52 6.63
N ALA A 314 20.76 -8.45 6.78
CA ALA A 314 21.73 -8.60 5.70
C ALA A 314 21.71 -9.97 4.98
N GLN A 315 20.90 -10.93 5.45
CA GLN A 315 20.75 -12.26 4.86
C GLN A 315 19.43 -12.46 4.09
N LEU A 316 18.59 -11.44 3.94
CA LEU A 316 17.42 -11.55 3.06
C LEU A 316 17.84 -11.39 1.59
N HIS A 317 17.74 -12.48 0.83
CA HIS A 317 18.17 -12.54 -0.57
C HIS A 317 17.01 -12.27 -1.53
N PHE A 318 17.01 -11.08 -2.12
CA PHE A 318 16.04 -10.64 -3.13
C PHE A 318 16.50 -11.01 -4.55
N GLY A 319 15.61 -10.93 -5.54
CA GLY A 319 15.99 -11.02 -6.95
C GLY A 319 16.95 -9.89 -7.36
N LEU A 320 16.57 -8.65 -7.04
CA LEU A 320 17.37 -7.44 -7.24
C LEU A 320 17.51 -6.68 -5.91
N GLN A 321 18.74 -6.30 -5.56
CA GLN A 321 19.05 -5.62 -4.30
C GLN A 321 19.87 -4.34 -4.53
N PHE A 322 19.45 -3.22 -3.96
CA PHE A 322 20.12 -1.91 -4.10
C PHE A 322 20.37 -1.26 -2.73
N ASP A 323 21.63 -1.23 -2.29
CA ASP A 323 22.10 -0.60 -1.04
C ASP A 323 22.84 0.71 -1.36
N ARG A 324 22.40 1.83 -0.76
CA ARG A 324 23.01 3.18 -0.90
C ARG A 324 23.22 3.65 -2.35
N THR A 325 22.44 3.13 -3.30
CA THR A 325 22.54 3.43 -4.74
C THR A 325 21.55 4.55 -5.09
N THR A 326 21.96 5.68 -5.69
CA THR A 326 21.17 6.94 -5.70
C THR A 326 20.09 7.10 -6.80
N ALA A 327 20.12 6.31 -7.86
CA ALA A 327 19.07 6.30 -8.89
C ALA A 327 18.89 4.89 -9.44
N VAL A 328 17.62 4.44 -9.55
CA VAL A 328 17.27 3.09 -9.98
C VAL A 328 16.07 3.15 -10.92
N GLN A 329 16.26 2.65 -12.14
CA GLN A 329 15.20 2.41 -13.11
C GLN A 329 15.11 0.90 -13.42
N ILE A 330 13.90 0.33 -13.30
CA ILE A 330 13.61 -1.06 -13.67
C ILE A 330 12.46 -1.05 -14.67
N ALA A 331 12.69 -1.60 -15.87
CA ALA A 331 11.72 -1.56 -16.97
C ALA A 331 11.60 -2.91 -17.70
N SER A 332 10.37 -3.27 -18.08
CA SER A 332 10.07 -4.47 -18.89
C SER A 332 10.67 -5.80 -18.38
N CYS A 333 10.92 -5.92 -17.07
CA CYS A 333 11.53 -7.11 -16.48
C CYS A 333 10.48 -8.13 -16.00
N THR A 334 10.90 -9.40 -15.92
CA THR A 334 10.18 -10.48 -15.23
C THR A 334 10.95 -10.86 -13.97
N ILE A 335 10.28 -10.89 -12.81
CA ILE A 335 10.93 -11.13 -11.51
C ILE A 335 10.05 -12.08 -10.69
N GLU A 336 10.48 -13.33 -10.50
CA GLU A 336 9.60 -14.41 -9.98
C GLU A 336 10.35 -15.50 -9.19
N TYR A 337 9.71 -16.12 -8.20
CA TYR A 337 10.22 -17.25 -7.43
C TYR A 337 11.53 -16.97 -6.65
N ASN A 338 11.76 -15.75 -6.21
CA ASN A 338 12.95 -15.35 -5.44
C ASN A 338 12.75 -15.52 -3.92
N GLY A 339 13.85 -15.69 -3.17
CA GLY A 339 13.86 -16.10 -1.77
C GLY A 339 13.14 -15.15 -0.83
N ALA A 340 13.64 -13.92 -0.67
CA ALA A 340 13.06 -12.90 0.23
C ALA A 340 12.12 -11.91 -0.47
N GLY A 341 12.02 -11.97 -1.80
CA GLY A 341 11.23 -11.04 -2.60
C GLY A 341 11.87 -10.66 -3.93
N GLY A 342 11.13 -9.91 -4.75
CA GLY A 342 11.56 -9.51 -6.09
C GLY A 342 12.62 -8.40 -6.07
N VAL A 343 12.27 -7.24 -5.50
CA VAL A 343 13.11 -6.03 -5.51
C VAL A 343 13.21 -5.42 -4.11
N TRP A 344 14.43 -5.09 -3.68
CA TRP A 344 14.71 -4.32 -2.46
C TRP A 344 15.57 -3.11 -2.74
N VAL A 345 15.12 -1.93 -2.31
CA VAL A 345 15.86 -0.66 -2.42
C VAL A 345 15.98 -0.02 -1.04
N ALA A 346 17.21 0.18 -0.57
CA ALA A 346 17.56 0.93 0.63
C ALA A 346 18.54 2.08 0.30
N PRO A 347 18.01 3.29 0.07
CA PRO A 347 18.79 4.51 -0.14
C PRO A 347 19.60 4.91 1.09
N LYS A 348 20.56 5.81 0.87
CA LYS A 348 21.14 6.66 1.91
C LYS A 348 20.90 8.14 1.67
N ASP A 349 20.82 8.54 0.40
CA ASP A 349 20.70 9.93 -0.06
C ASP A 349 19.63 10.03 -1.16
N GLN A 350 19.35 11.22 -1.69
CA GLN A 350 18.18 11.55 -2.53
C GLN A 350 17.92 10.64 -3.75
N ILE A 351 16.72 10.04 -3.85
CA ILE A 351 16.33 9.12 -4.96
C ILE A 351 14.93 9.37 -5.53
N ALA A 352 14.83 9.32 -6.86
CA ALA A 352 13.61 8.95 -7.58
C ALA A 352 13.68 7.47 -8.04
N VAL A 353 12.97 6.57 -7.35
CA VAL A 353 12.90 5.14 -7.76
C VAL A 353 11.81 5.02 -8.82
N THR A 354 12.13 4.49 -10.00
CA THR A 354 11.16 4.34 -11.09
C THR A 354 11.06 2.88 -11.52
N VAL A 355 9.90 2.27 -11.29
CA VAL A 355 9.58 0.89 -11.73
C VAL A 355 8.49 0.97 -12.80
N THR A 356 8.86 0.77 -14.06
CA THR A 356 7.97 0.87 -15.24
C THR A 356 7.89 -0.50 -15.93
N ASN A 357 7.14 -1.43 -15.35
CA ASN A 357 7.04 -2.80 -15.86
C ASN A 357 5.67 -3.04 -16.48
N GLU A 358 5.58 -3.18 -17.81
CA GLU A 358 4.35 -3.66 -18.44
C GLU A 358 4.11 -5.17 -18.23
N HIS A 359 4.95 -5.87 -17.45
CA HIS A 359 4.91 -7.33 -17.23
C HIS A 359 5.20 -7.77 -15.78
N ARG A 360 5.35 -9.09 -15.62
CA ARG A 360 5.00 -9.95 -14.49
C ARG A 360 5.99 -9.86 -13.30
N ILE A 361 5.51 -9.42 -12.13
CA ILE A 361 6.05 -9.84 -10.82
C ILE A 361 5.02 -10.79 -10.20
N LEU A 362 5.07 -12.06 -10.64
CA LEU A 362 4.32 -13.14 -10.01
C LEU A 362 5.23 -13.93 -9.09
N SER A 363 4.77 -14.09 -7.87
CA SER A 363 5.65 -14.42 -6.76
C SER A 363 4.86 -15.30 -5.79
N ASP A 364 5.31 -16.53 -5.59
CA ASP A 364 5.16 -17.18 -4.27
C ASP A 364 6.26 -16.65 -3.31
N ASP A 365 7.10 -15.72 -3.79
CA ASP A 365 8.00 -14.86 -3.04
C ASP A 365 7.24 -14.01 -2.01
N GLN A 366 8.04 -13.35 -1.20
CA GLN A 366 7.63 -12.93 0.13
C GLN A 366 7.17 -11.46 0.14
N ILE A 367 7.84 -10.61 -0.65
CA ILE A 367 7.43 -9.24 -0.97
C ILE A 367 7.88 -8.94 -2.41
N ALA A 368 6.99 -8.51 -3.31
CA ALA A 368 7.38 -8.25 -4.70
C ALA A 368 8.29 -7.01 -4.82
N VAL A 369 7.96 -5.91 -4.12
CA VAL A 369 8.82 -4.71 -4.07
C VAL A 369 8.86 -4.08 -2.67
N THR A 370 10.07 -3.88 -2.13
CA THR A 370 10.30 -3.08 -0.92
C THR A 370 11.12 -1.83 -1.27
N VAL A 371 10.63 -0.65 -0.90
CA VAL A 371 11.37 0.61 -1.01
C VAL A 371 11.25 1.38 0.31
N THR A 372 12.37 1.59 0.99
CA THR A 372 12.51 2.71 1.95
C THR A 372 12.95 3.93 1.15
N ASN A 373 12.31 5.11 1.29
CA ASN A 373 12.72 6.34 0.61
C ASN A 373 12.11 7.58 1.27
N GLU A 374 12.95 8.58 1.55
CA GLU A 374 12.52 9.89 2.08
C GLU A 374 12.11 10.89 0.98
N HIS A 375 12.21 10.51 -0.31
CA HIS A 375 12.12 11.45 -1.44
C HIS A 375 11.01 11.12 -2.47
N ARG A 376 11.26 10.27 -3.47
CA ARG A 376 10.26 9.96 -4.50
C ARG A 376 10.27 8.51 -4.98
N VAL A 377 9.09 7.89 -5.02
CA VAL A 377 8.88 6.56 -5.61
C VAL A 377 7.80 6.66 -6.69
N THR A 378 8.08 6.15 -7.89
CA THR A 378 7.13 6.07 -8.99
C THR A 378 7.02 4.61 -9.46
N MET A 379 5.82 4.04 -9.47
CA MET A 379 5.54 2.76 -10.13
C MET A 379 4.46 2.97 -11.20
N ASP A 380 4.76 2.62 -12.44
CA ASP A 380 3.83 2.73 -13.56
C ASP A 380 3.63 1.36 -14.23
N LYS A 381 2.36 0.99 -14.42
CA LYS A 381 1.87 -0.23 -15.09
C LYS A 381 2.27 -1.59 -14.49
N VAL A 382 2.96 -1.62 -13.35
CA VAL A 382 3.50 -2.83 -12.71
C VAL A 382 2.38 -3.82 -12.35
N SER A 383 2.62 -5.12 -12.61
CA SER A 383 1.75 -6.21 -12.14
C SER A 383 2.35 -6.91 -10.92
N LEU A 384 1.74 -6.75 -9.74
CA LEU A 384 2.14 -7.33 -8.45
C LEU A 384 1.13 -8.39 -8.01
N ALA A 385 1.46 -9.68 -8.07
CA ALA A 385 0.48 -10.69 -7.65
C ALA A 385 1.04 -12.00 -7.07
N HIS A 386 0.16 -12.67 -6.31
CA HIS A 386 0.33 -13.94 -5.61
C HIS A 386 1.27 -13.97 -4.38
N ASN A 387 1.87 -12.83 -3.99
CA ASN A 387 2.90 -12.73 -2.94
C ASN A 387 2.48 -13.40 -1.62
N GLY A 388 3.29 -14.37 -1.19
CA GLY A 388 3.07 -15.27 -0.05
C GLY A 388 3.86 -14.89 1.21
N PRO A 389 3.85 -15.72 2.28
CA PRO A 389 4.44 -15.36 3.56
C PRO A 389 5.97 -15.49 3.56
N ALA A 390 6.65 -14.47 4.06
CA ALA A 390 8.09 -14.42 4.23
C ALA A 390 8.62 -15.31 5.33
N SER A 391 9.72 -16.03 5.14
CA SER A 391 10.48 -16.56 6.28
C SER A 391 11.44 -15.49 6.82
N TYR A 392 11.10 -14.93 7.98
CA TYR A 392 11.90 -13.99 8.78
C TYR A 392 12.33 -12.67 8.11
N ALA A 393 11.45 -11.68 8.11
CA ALA A 393 11.90 -10.28 8.12
C ALA A 393 11.49 -9.64 9.45
N ARG A 394 12.49 -9.40 10.29
CA ARG A 394 12.36 -8.40 11.35
C ARG A 394 12.25 -7.04 10.67
N ALA A 395 11.36 -6.16 11.11
CA ALA A 395 11.61 -4.75 10.82
C ALA A 395 12.97 -4.40 11.45
N THR A 396 13.86 -3.72 10.72
CA THR A 396 15.14 -3.26 11.27
C THR A 396 14.83 -2.41 12.49
N ASN A 397 15.33 -2.79 13.67
CA ASN A 397 15.50 -1.85 14.78
C ASN A 397 16.64 -0.84 14.47
N GLN A 398 16.66 -0.27 13.26
CA GLN A 398 17.41 0.94 13.01
C GLN A 398 16.65 2.10 13.68
N PRO A 399 17.35 3.09 14.25
CA PRO A 399 16.73 4.13 15.05
C PRO A 399 16.13 5.24 14.17
N SER A 400 15.15 4.92 13.33
CA SER A 400 14.32 5.91 12.62
C SER A 400 13.29 6.53 13.58
N GLY A 401 13.80 7.25 14.58
CA GLY A 401 13.02 7.91 15.62
C GLY A 401 12.55 6.96 16.73
N THR A 402 13.00 7.21 17.96
CA THR A 402 12.38 6.60 19.14
C THR A 402 10.95 7.10 19.28
N CYS A 403 9.97 6.19 19.20
CA CYS A 403 8.60 6.46 19.62
C CYS A 403 8.64 6.99 21.06
N LYS A 404 7.92 8.09 21.32
CA LYS A 404 7.92 8.72 22.66
C LYS A 404 7.44 7.77 23.76
N THR A 405 6.59 6.82 23.39
CA THR A 405 6.15 5.70 24.21
C THR A 405 6.66 4.38 23.61
N PRO A 406 7.08 3.40 24.44
CA PRO A 406 7.34 2.05 23.97
C PRO A 406 6.14 1.48 23.22
N CYS A 407 6.38 0.84 22.06
CA CYS A 407 5.31 0.26 21.29
C CYS A 407 4.70 -0.98 21.98
N PRO A 408 3.42 -1.30 21.71
CA PRO A 408 2.80 -2.53 22.17
C PRO A 408 3.60 -3.78 21.75
N ALA A 409 3.41 -4.87 22.48
CA ALA A 409 3.95 -6.17 22.07
C ALA A 409 3.46 -6.52 20.66
N GLN A 410 4.32 -7.16 19.86
CA GLN A 410 4.08 -7.41 18.42
C GLN A 410 3.89 -6.12 17.60
N SER A 411 4.52 -5.02 18.00
CA SER A 411 4.69 -3.81 17.17
C SER A 411 6.16 -3.39 17.14
N PHE A 412 6.54 -2.58 16.15
CA PHE A 412 7.83 -1.91 16.05
C PHE A 412 7.63 -0.40 15.87
N CYS A 413 8.66 0.41 16.13
CA CYS A 413 8.59 1.84 15.89
C CYS A 413 9.25 2.17 14.55
N GLU A 414 8.59 2.99 13.72
CA GLU A 414 9.13 3.52 12.47
C GLU A 414 8.70 4.98 12.30
N ALA A 415 9.66 5.87 12.10
CA ALA A 415 9.46 7.33 12.07
C ALA A 415 8.65 7.89 13.27
N GLY A 416 8.81 7.30 14.46
CA GLY A 416 8.07 7.69 15.67
C GLY A 416 6.65 7.13 15.79
N VAL A 417 6.18 6.29 14.86
CA VAL A 417 4.86 5.65 14.89
C VAL A 417 4.99 4.16 15.22
N CYS A 418 4.12 3.64 16.10
CA CYS A 418 4.06 2.22 16.40
C CYS A 418 3.26 1.45 15.35
N ILE A 419 3.92 0.52 14.68
CA ILE A 419 3.41 -0.27 13.57
C ILE A 419 3.26 -1.74 13.99
N PRO A 420 2.11 -2.39 13.77
CA PRO A 420 1.97 -3.83 14.00
C PRO A 420 3.03 -4.62 13.22
N GLN A 421 3.71 -5.54 13.89
CA GLN A 421 4.57 -6.51 13.23
C GLN A 421 3.66 -7.39 12.37
N LEU A 422 3.82 -7.32 11.05
CA LEU A 422 3.12 -8.19 10.08
C LEU A 422 3.71 -9.61 10.09
N VAL A 423 4.00 -10.14 11.28
CA VAL A 423 4.82 -11.32 11.53
C VAL A 423 3.97 -12.42 12.16
N GLN A 424 3.81 -13.55 11.47
CA GLN A 424 3.37 -14.81 12.08
C GLN A 424 4.56 -15.62 12.58
N ARG A 425 4.31 -16.59 13.47
CA ARG A 425 5.31 -17.60 13.82
C ARG A 425 4.91 -18.92 13.18
N LEU A 426 5.78 -19.52 12.37
CA LEU A 426 5.57 -20.77 11.67
C LEU A 426 6.43 -21.89 12.24
N LYS A 427 5.81 -23.03 12.58
CA LYS A 427 6.46 -24.23 13.09
C LYS A 427 6.26 -25.36 12.10
N LYS A 428 7.36 -26.01 11.69
CA LYS A 428 7.30 -27.18 10.81
C LYS A 428 6.66 -28.34 11.55
N ASN A 429 5.60 -28.92 11.01
CA ASN A 429 4.89 -30.06 11.58
C ASN A 429 5.51 -31.39 11.16
N GLN A 430 4.91 -32.51 11.60
CA GLN A 430 5.45 -33.85 11.35
C GLN A 430 5.37 -34.26 9.86
N GLN A 431 4.41 -33.73 9.09
CA GLN A 431 4.34 -33.91 7.63
C GLN A 431 5.34 -33.03 6.86
N GLY A 432 6.04 -32.13 7.53
CA GLY A 432 7.00 -31.21 6.92
C GLY A 432 6.38 -29.96 6.30
N THR A 433 5.08 -29.73 6.46
CA THR A 433 4.43 -28.44 6.15
C THR A 433 4.59 -27.48 7.34
N PHE A 434 4.28 -26.20 7.14
CA PHE A 434 4.39 -25.17 8.18
C PHE A 434 3.02 -24.81 8.75
N ASP A 435 2.85 -24.97 10.06
CA ASP A 435 1.65 -24.57 10.82
C ASP A 435 1.95 -23.31 11.64
N ILE A 436 0.90 -22.56 12.02
CA ILE A 436 1.04 -21.41 12.93
C ILE A 436 1.45 -21.91 14.34
N SER A 437 2.60 -21.46 14.82
CA SER A 437 3.05 -21.64 16.21
C SER A 437 2.23 -20.75 17.15
N THR A 438 1.46 -21.40 18.02
CA THR A 438 0.84 -20.75 19.20
C THR A 438 1.70 -20.87 20.46
N ASP A 439 2.75 -21.69 20.43
CA ASP A 439 3.65 -21.98 21.56
C ASP A 439 4.86 -21.04 21.63
N GLY A 440 4.93 -20.03 20.76
CA GLY A 440 6.04 -19.08 20.66
C GLY A 440 7.31 -19.65 20.01
N ASN A 441 7.42 -20.96 19.79
CA ASN A 441 8.62 -21.65 19.29
C ASN A 441 8.70 -21.76 17.76
N GLY A 442 7.82 -21.09 17.02
CA GLY A 442 7.87 -20.99 15.56
C GLY A 442 8.84 -19.90 15.08
N ARG A 443 9.30 -20.05 13.83
CA ARG A 443 10.08 -19.04 13.12
C ARG A 443 9.19 -17.84 12.80
N GLU A 444 9.61 -16.66 13.18
CA GLU A 444 8.99 -15.41 12.74
C GLU A 444 9.01 -15.32 11.20
N SER A 445 7.90 -14.87 10.63
CA SER A 445 7.57 -14.95 9.22
C SER A 445 6.72 -13.73 8.86
N LEU A 446 7.17 -12.82 7.97
CA LEU A 446 6.23 -11.77 7.51
C LEU A 446 5.09 -12.44 6.73
N LEU A 447 3.92 -11.83 6.74
CA LEU A 447 2.84 -12.20 5.85
C LEU A 447 3.00 -11.46 4.51
N GLY A 448 2.49 -12.05 3.41
CA GLY A 448 2.78 -11.59 2.05
C GLY A 448 2.14 -10.25 1.68
N VAL A 449 2.94 -9.34 1.10
CA VAL A 449 2.50 -8.01 0.66
C VAL A 449 3.00 -7.74 -0.76
N GLY A 450 2.16 -7.16 -1.62
CA GLY A 450 2.53 -6.82 -2.99
C GLY A 450 3.66 -5.78 -3.07
N ALA A 451 3.51 -4.64 -2.40
CA ALA A 451 4.62 -3.71 -2.18
C ALA A 451 4.59 -3.03 -0.81
N VAL A 452 5.77 -2.85 -0.23
CA VAL A 452 6.00 -2.13 1.04
C VAL A 452 6.81 -0.86 0.75
N LEU A 453 6.20 0.29 0.99
CA LEU A 453 6.72 1.60 0.62
C LEU A 453 6.77 2.51 1.86
N MET A 454 7.98 2.84 2.31
CA MET A 454 8.22 3.45 3.62
C MET A 454 9.04 4.74 3.48
N GLY A 455 8.81 5.72 4.35
CA GLY A 455 9.59 6.96 4.43
C GLY A 455 8.85 8.21 3.89
N GLN A 456 9.39 9.40 4.17
CA GLN A 456 8.67 10.68 4.09
C GLN A 456 8.42 11.25 2.68
N GLY A 457 8.68 10.46 1.64
CA GLY A 457 8.63 10.90 0.25
C GLY A 457 7.23 11.04 -0.37
N THR A 458 7.21 11.47 -1.63
CA THR A 458 6.03 11.39 -2.52
C THR A 458 6.03 10.05 -3.26
N ILE A 459 4.95 9.30 -3.14
CA ILE A 459 4.76 8.00 -3.78
C ILE A 459 3.68 8.14 -4.86
N THR A 460 4.00 7.77 -6.10
CA THR A 460 3.07 7.81 -7.24
C THR A 460 2.93 6.42 -7.86
N LEU A 461 1.72 5.90 -7.88
CA LEU A 461 1.38 4.59 -8.43
C LEU A 461 0.34 4.78 -9.55
N ARG A 462 0.74 4.60 -10.81
CA ARG A 462 -0.16 4.73 -11.96
C ARG A 462 -0.33 3.40 -12.71
N GLY A 463 -1.56 3.09 -13.12
CA GLY A 463 -1.84 2.00 -14.07
C GLY A 463 -1.51 0.57 -13.62
N ASN A 464 -1.10 0.36 -12.36
CA ASN A 464 -0.65 -0.91 -11.82
C ASN A 464 -1.81 -1.90 -11.62
N SER A 465 -1.46 -3.18 -11.50
CA SER A 465 -2.38 -4.30 -11.32
C SER A 465 -1.94 -5.14 -10.12
N VAL A 466 -2.78 -5.23 -9.08
CA VAL A 466 -2.35 -5.74 -7.76
C VAL A 466 -3.35 -6.78 -7.23
N PHE A 467 -2.95 -8.06 -7.30
CA PHE A 467 -3.89 -9.17 -7.15
C PHE A 467 -3.42 -10.31 -6.22
N HIS A 468 -4.36 -10.92 -5.49
CA HIS A 468 -4.14 -12.20 -4.80
C HIS A 468 -2.93 -12.24 -3.83
N ASN A 469 -2.58 -11.10 -3.23
CA ASN A 469 -1.53 -11.03 -2.19
C ASN A 469 -2.09 -11.46 -0.83
N ASP A 470 -1.26 -12.09 0.03
CA ASP A 470 -1.73 -12.74 1.25
C ASP A 470 -2.33 -11.81 2.32
N ILE A 471 -1.74 -10.63 2.53
CA ILE A 471 -2.33 -9.54 3.35
C ILE A 471 -2.90 -8.46 2.43
N SER A 472 -2.01 -7.78 1.73
CA SER A 472 -2.25 -6.45 1.20
C SER A 472 -1.60 -6.32 -0.16
N GLY A 473 -2.25 -5.59 -1.05
CA GLY A 473 -1.63 -5.17 -2.29
C GLY A 473 -0.50 -4.17 -2.04
N LEU A 474 -0.78 -3.15 -1.23
CA LEU A 474 0.14 -2.06 -0.93
C LEU A 474 0.13 -1.72 0.56
N LEU A 475 1.31 -1.49 1.12
CA LEU A 475 1.55 -0.95 2.46
C LEU A 475 2.36 0.34 2.36
N PHE A 476 1.78 1.45 2.81
CA PHE A 476 2.47 2.73 2.99
C PHE A 476 2.78 2.97 4.46
N VAL A 477 4.03 3.36 4.75
CA VAL A 477 4.48 3.71 6.09
C VAL A 477 5.12 5.10 6.08
N SER A 478 4.56 6.02 6.87
CA SER A 478 5.12 7.36 7.10
C SER A 478 5.32 8.21 5.84
N ALA A 479 4.60 7.87 4.77
CA ALA A 479 4.61 8.53 3.46
C ALA A 479 4.28 10.03 3.59
N GLY A 480 5.04 10.89 2.91
CA GLY A 480 4.72 12.31 2.82
C GLY A 480 3.41 12.52 2.06
N GLU A 481 3.40 12.07 0.81
CA GLU A 481 2.27 12.19 -0.12
C GLU A 481 2.10 10.87 -0.89
N VAL A 482 0.86 10.45 -1.11
CA VAL A 482 0.53 9.21 -1.83
C VAL A 482 -0.45 9.52 -2.97
N VAL A 483 -0.13 9.11 -4.19
CA VAL A 483 -0.94 9.36 -5.41
C VAL A 483 -1.15 8.02 -6.13
N ILE A 484 -2.40 7.58 -6.27
CA ILE A 484 -2.78 6.25 -6.81
C ILE A 484 -3.81 6.46 -7.93
N GLN A 485 -3.40 6.27 -9.18
CA GLN A 485 -4.22 6.59 -10.35
C GLN A 485 -4.38 5.42 -11.34
N GLU A 486 -5.60 5.16 -11.82
CA GLU A 486 -5.88 4.20 -12.90
C GLU A 486 -5.45 2.74 -12.60
N ASN A 487 -5.29 2.36 -11.33
CA ASN A 487 -4.83 1.03 -10.93
C ASN A 487 -6.01 0.05 -10.74
N VAL A 488 -5.71 -1.25 -10.73
CA VAL A 488 -6.65 -2.31 -10.39
C VAL A 488 -6.16 -3.08 -9.17
N PHE A 489 -7.04 -3.28 -8.19
CA PHE A 489 -6.81 -4.08 -7.00
C PHE A 489 -7.91 -5.13 -6.88
N ALA A 490 -7.57 -6.42 -6.82
CA ALA A 490 -8.56 -7.42 -6.46
C ALA A 490 -8.01 -8.59 -5.64
N ARG A 491 -8.85 -9.12 -4.74
CA ARG A 491 -8.57 -10.34 -3.97
C ARG A 491 -7.29 -10.29 -3.14
N ASN A 492 -6.92 -9.13 -2.64
CA ASN A 492 -5.86 -9.01 -1.65
C ASN A 492 -6.40 -9.41 -0.27
N GLY A 493 -5.56 -10.08 0.54
CA GLY A 493 -5.91 -10.66 1.84
C GLY A 493 -6.29 -12.16 1.79
N ALA A 494 -6.03 -12.85 0.67
CA ALA A 494 -6.80 -14.04 0.27
C ALA A 494 -6.36 -15.40 0.84
N ARG A 495 -5.14 -15.58 1.37
CA ARG A 495 -4.72 -16.90 1.89
C ARG A 495 -4.96 -17.01 3.40
N ALA A 496 -5.71 -18.04 3.79
CA ALA A 496 -6.18 -18.29 5.15
C ALA A 496 -5.10 -18.84 6.11
N TYR A 497 -3.90 -18.24 6.12
CA TYR A 497 -2.84 -18.58 7.08
C TYR A 497 -3.04 -17.90 8.44
N ALA A 498 -4.08 -17.09 8.63
CA ALA A 498 -4.44 -16.48 9.91
C ALA A 498 -5.74 -17.09 10.42
N LYS A 499 -5.85 -17.30 11.74
CA LYS A 499 -7.13 -17.66 12.37
C LYS A 499 -8.11 -16.51 12.19
N ASP A 500 -9.41 -16.80 12.19
CA ASP A 500 -10.48 -15.78 12.08
C ASP A 500 -10.26 -14.61 13.05
N SER A 501 -9.78 -14.86 14.27
CA SER A 501 -9.43 -13.83 15.27
C SER A 501 -8.29 -12.90 14.87
N ASP A 502 -7.32 -13.37 14.10
CA ASP A 502 -6.18 -12.59 13.61
C ASP A 502 -6.55 -11.85 12.31
N LEU A 503 -7.31 -12.50 11.41
CA LEU A 503 -7.94 -11.88 10.25
C LEU A 503 -8.83 -10.69 10.67
N LEU A 504 -9.61 -10.88 11.74
CA LEU A 504 -10.44 -9.86 12.39
C LEU A 504 -9.62 -8.67 12.92
N ARG A 505 -8.48 -8.93 13.57
CA ARG A 505 -7.67 -7.89 14.24
C ARG A 505 -7.05 -6.94 13.23
N GLU A 506 -6.43 -7.49 12.19
CA GLU A 506 -5.72 -6.68 11.19
C GLU A 506 -6.66 -6.16 10.10
N ALA A 507 -7.67 -6.96 9.74
CA ALA A 507 -8.61 -6.77 8.63
C ALA A 507 -7.88 -6.32 7.35
N HIS A 508 -7.22 -7.30 6.73
CA HIS A 508 -6.29 -7.19 5.62
C HIS A 508 -6.89 -6.50 4.38
N PRO A 509 -6.42 -5.27 4.03
CA PRO A 509 -6.99 -4.47 2.95
C PRO A 509 -6.13 -4.52 1.67
N ALA A 510 -6.69 -4.21 0.49
CA ALA A 510 -5.86 -4.02 -0.71
C ALA A 510 -4.81 -2.92 -0.54
N ILE A 511 -5.17 -1.82 0.12
CA ILE A 511 -4.30 -0.69 0.37
C ILE A 511 -4.35 -0.37 1.87
N ILE A 512 -3.21 -0.42 2.54
CA ILE A 512 -3.05 0.06 3.92
C ILE A 512 -2.07 1.24 3.97
N GLY A 513 -2.45 2.30 4.70
CA GLY A 513 -1.59 3.45 4.93
C GLY A 513 -1.51 3.78 6.42
N TRP A 514 -0.29 3.81 6.95
CA TRP A 514 0.00 4.17 8.34
C TRP A 514 0.88 5.41 8.39
N GLY A 515 0.43 6.45 9.09
CA GLY A 515 1.24 7.64 9.33
C GLY A 515 1.48 8.53 8.10
N ILE A 516 0.61 8.50 7.08
CA ILE A 516 0.67 9.45 5.95
C ILE A 516 0.66 10.89 6.52
N GLN A 517 1.60 11.72 6.08
CA GLN A 517 1.90 13.00 6.72
C GLN A 517 1.12 14.18 6.13
N LYS A 518 0.96 14.25 4.80
CA LYS A 518 0.34 15.40 4.11
C LYS A 518 -0.92 15.02 3.36
N SER A 519 -0.83 14.09 2.39
CA SER A 519 -1.95 13.80 1.50
C SER A 519 -2.00 12.37 0.96
N ALA A 520 -3.21 11.93 0.64
CA ALA A 520 -3.50 10.72 -0.12
C ALA A 520 -4.50 11.07 -1.23
N SER A 521 -4.15 10.78 -2.49
CA SER A 521 -4.98 11.01 -3.67
C SER A 521 -5.19 9.68 -4.39
N MET A 522 -6.44 9.33 -4.63
CA MET A 522 -6.85 8.06 -5.24
C MET A 522 -7.88 8.34 -6.32
N THR A 523 -7.51 8.17 -7.59
CA THR A 523 -8.37 8.52 -8.74
C THR A 523 -8.49 7.42 -9.80
N TYR A 524 -9.70 7.16 -10.30
CA TYR A 524 -9.96 6.18 -11.38
C TYR A 524 -9.51 4.73 -11.10
N ASN A 525 -9.41 4.32 -9.84
CA ASN A 525 -9.01 2.95 -9.50
C ASN A 525 -10.23 2.01 -9.45
N LEU A 526 -9.99 0.74 -9.79
CA LEU A 526 -10.93 -0.37 -9.57
C LEU A 526 -10.44 -1.18 -8.37
N MET A 527 -11.26 -1.34 -7.33
CA MET A 527 -10.88 -2.03 -6.10
C MET A 527 -11.98 -3.00 -5.64
N ILE A 528 -11.85 -4.29 -5.98
CA ILE A 528 -12.95 -5.26 -5.81
C ILE A 528 -12.55 -6.57 -5.14
N ASP A 529 -13.51 -7.25 -4.49
CA ASP A 529 -13.34 -8.60 -3.92
C ASP A 529 -12.15 -8.75 -2.94
N ASN A 530 -11.67 -7.67 -2.31
CA ASN A 530 -10.59 -7.77 -1.32
C ASN A 530 -11.16 -8.25 0.02
N VAL A 531 -10.37 -9.02 0.78
CA VAL A 531 -10.90 -9.83 1.88
C VAL A 531 -11.52 -9.00 2.99
N ALA A 532 -10.91 -7.88 3.41
CA ALA A 532 -11.49 -6.97 4.40
C ALA A 532 -11.90 -5.60 3.82
N HIS A 533 -10.93 -4.83 3.30
CA HIS A 533 -11.19 -3.50 2.75
C HIS A 533 -10.52 -3.31 1.39
N ALA A 534 -11.02 -2.37 0.58
CA ALA A 534 -10.21 -1.84 -0.52
C ALA A 534 -9.12 -0.90 0.01
N VAL A 535 -9.48 0.04 0.90
CA VAL A 535 -8.56 1.02 1.48
C VAL A 535 -8.73 1.11 2.99
N LYS A 536 -7.61 1.12 3.74
CA LYS A 536 -7.57 1.38 5.17
C LYS A 536 -6.47 2.40 5.50
N LEU A 537 -6.83 3.62 5.84
CA LEU A 537 -5.88 4.66 6.25
C LEU A 537 -5.98 4.90 7.76
N LYS A 538 -4.87 4.78 8.48
CA LYS A 538 -4.76 5.19 9.90
C LYS A 538 -3.86 6.39 10.05
N HIS A 539 -4.41 7.50 10.54
CA HIS A 539 -3.66 8.70 10.92
C HIS A 539 -3.41 8.67 12.44
N MET A 540 -2.14 8.43 12.81
CA MET A 540 -1.72 8.06 14.17
C MET A 540 -1.17 9.25 15.00
N ALA A 541 -1.25 10.49 14.50
CA ALA A 541 -0.49 11.61 15.05
C ALA A 541 -0.85 11.96 16.51
N ASP A 542 0.15 11.84 17.38
CA ASP A 542 0.10 12.03 18.83
C ASP A 542 0.23 13.51 19.28
N SER A 543 0.00 14.46 18.37
CA SER A 543 -0.12 15.89 18.68
C SER A 543 -0.91 16.64 17.59
N LYS A 544 -1.18 17.93 17.82
CA LYS A 544 -2.03 18.84 17.00
C LYS A 544 -1.42 19.17 15.61
N GLY A 545 -1.11 18.16 14.82
CA GLY A 545 -0.49 18.26 13.50
C GLY A 545 -1.42 18.85 12.42
N THR A 546 -0.96 18.77 11.17
CA THR A 546 -1.81 19.12 10.02
C THR A 546 -2.70 17.93 9.66
N PRO A 547 -4.01 18.12 9.40
CA PRO A 547 -4.89 17.04 8.95
C PRO A 547 -4.43 16.46 7.61
N VAL A 548 -4.52 15.15 7.44
CA VAL A 548 -4.19 14.51 6.15
C VAL A 548 -5.26 14.83 5.12
N SER A 549 -4.86 15.38 3.98
CA SER A 549 -5.78 15.69 2.88
C SER A 549 -6.05 14.43 2.06
N LEU A 550 -7.28 13.94 2.06
CA LEU A 550 -7.73 12.78 1.29
C LEU A 550 -8.58 13.22 0.09
N LEU A 551 -8.08 12.99 -1.12
CA LEU A 551 -8.84 13.07 -2.36
C LEU A 551 -9.19 11.65 -2.82
N LEU A 552 -10.48 11.31 -2.90
CA LEU A 552 -10.96 10.07 -3.47
C LEU A 552 -11.93 10.40 -4.59
N GLN A 553 -11.54 10.21 -5.87
CA GLN A 553 -12.36 10.63 -7.01
C GLN A 553 -12.52 9.57 -8.12
N ARG A 554 -13.76 9.33 -8.58
CA ARG A 554 -14.08 8.44 -9.72
C ARG A 554 -13.58 7.00 -9.60
N ASN A 555 -13.49 6.48 -8.38
CA ASN A 555 -13.12 5.07 -8.13
C ASN A 555 -14.36 4.17 -8.13
N HIS A 556 -14.17 2.89 -8.45
CA HIS A 556 -15.17 1.83 -8.28
C HIS A 556 -14.69 0.84 -7.23
N ILE A 557 -15.47 0.69 -6.14
CA ILE A 557 -15.07 -0.02 -4.94
C ILE A 557 -16.19 -1.00 -4.57
N SER A 558 -16.01 -2.31 -4.80
CA SER A 558 -17.11 -3.26 -4.65
C SER A 558 -16.76 -4.62 -4.04
N HIS A 559 -17.74 -5.26 -3.39
CA HIS A 559 -17.63 -6.63 -2.88
C HIS A 559 -16.49 -6.88 -1.85
N ASN A 560 -15.88 -5.82 -1.32
CA ASN A 560 -14.84 -5.95 -0.29
C ASN A 560 -15.48 -6.41 1.04
N GLY A 561 -14.83 -7.31 1.77
CA GLY A 561 -15.34 -7.87 3.02
C GLY A 561 -16.07 -9.21 2.90
N HIS A 562 -16.49 -9.61 1.70
CA HIS A 562 -17.35 -10.79 1.51
C HIS A 562 -16.68 -12.13 1.80
N HIS A 563 -15.35 -12.19 1.84
CA HIS A 563 -14.61 -13.41 2.14
C HIS A 563 -14.49 -13.71 3.66
N LEU A 564 -14.87 -12.77 4.53
CA LEU A 564 -14.79 -12.88 5.99
C LEU A 564 -16.05 -13.46 6.65
N GLN A 565 -16.95 -14.12 5.91
CA GLN A 565 -18.31 -14.45 6.36
C GLN A 565 -18.44 -15.55 7.45
N SER A 566 -17.35 -16.09 8.00
CA SER A 566 -17.41 -17.19 9.00
C SER A 566 -18.02 -16.78 10.35
N THR A 567 -18.03 -15.49 10.72
CA THR A 567 -18.64 -15.00 11.96
C THR A 567 -19.34 -13.65 11.80
N GLN A 568 -20.40 -13.40 12.59
CA GLN A 568 -21.09 -12.10 12.61
C GLN A 568 -20.13 -10.94 12.94
N GLN A 569 -19.17 -11.14 13.85
CA GLN A 569 -18.18 -10.13 14.21
C GLN A 569 -17.31 -9.71 13.02
N ALA A 570 -16.97 -10.64 12.12
CA ALA A 570 -16.14 -10.34 10.96
C ALA A 570 -16.86 -9.53 9.87
N SER A 571 -18.20 -9.58 9.84
CA SER A 571 -18.99 -8.66 9.01
C SER A 571 -18.90 -7.19 9.45
N PHE A 572 -18.48 -6.90 10.70
CA PHE A 572 -18.29 -5.54 11.23
C PHE A 572 -16.84 -5.02 11.14
N ALA A 573 -15.94 -5.74 10.46
CA ALA A 573 -14.53 -5.39 10.32
C ALA A 573 -14.13 -5.01 8.88
N SER A 574 -15.09 -4.71 8.00
CA SER A 574 -14.88 -4.64 6.55
C SER A 574 -15.67 -3.51 5.85
N ALA A 575 -14.98 -2.73 5.02
CA ALA A 575 -15.57 -1.58 4.34
C ALA A 575 -14.86 -1.32 3.01
N GLY A 576 -15.50 -0.65 2.06
CA GLY A 576 -14.83 -0.17 0.85
C GLY A 576 -13.62 0.70 1.22
N VAL A 577 -13.87 1.81 1.90
CA VAL A 577 -12.84 2.68 2.47
C VAL A 577 -13.05 2.81 3.97
N ALA A 578 -11.99 2.56 4.75
CA ALA A 578 -11.95 2.77 6.18
C ALA A 578 -10.91 3.84 6.53
N LEU A 579 -11.35 4.93 7.16
CA LEU A 579 -10.49 5.99 7.69
C LEU A 579 -10.54 5.96 9.21
N GLN A 580 -9.38 5.91 9.86
CA GLN A 580 -9.27 5.85 11.31
C GLN A 580 -8.26 6.90 11.79
N SER A 581 -8.65 7.73 12.75
CA SER A 581 -7.75 8.70 13.38
C SER A 581 -8.02 8.79 14.88
N ALA A 582 -7.08 9.37 15.63
CA ALA A 582 -7.34 9.72 17.02
C ALA A 582 -8.53 10.70 17.14
N ILE A 583 -9.37 10.50 18.16
CA ILE A 583 -10.59 11.28 18.42
C ILE A 583 -10.29 12.78 18.56
N ASP A 584 -9.24 13.13 19.31
CA ASP A 584 -8.79 14.51 19.54
C ASP A 584 -7.62 14.92 18.61
N GLY A 585 -7.39 14.16 17.52
CA GLY A 585 -6.29 14.37 16.58
C GLY A 585 -6.57 15.41 15.49
N ALA A 586 -5.57 15.65 14.64
CA ALA A 586 -5.73 16.47 13.44
C ALA A 586 -6.61 15.79 12.37
N GLY A 587 -6.60 14.45 12.32
CA GLY A 587 -7.54 13.68 11.54
C GLY A 587 -7.41 13.85 10.03
N PHE A 588 -8.53 13.80 9.32
CA PHE A 588 -8.59 13.88 7.86
C PHE A 588 -9.38 15.11 7.36
N THR A 589 -8.89 15.70 6.26
CA THR A 589 -9.67 16.63 5.41
C THR A 589 -10.11 15.88 4.16
N LEU A 590 -11.42 15.76 3.96
CA LEU A 590 -12.06 14.90 2.96
C LEU A 590 -12.47 15.69 1.70
N ASP A 591 -12.09 15.16 0.54
CA ASP A 591 -12.63 15.50 -0.78
C ASP A 591 -12.98 14.18 -1.49
N ILE A 592 -14.13 13.60 -1.12
CA ILE A 592 -14.59 12.29 -1.60
C ILE A 592 -15.71 12.51 -2.61
N LYS A 593 -15.46 12.34 -3.90
CA LYS A 593 -16.44 12.68 -4.94
C LYS A 593 -16.54 11.73 -6.13
N GLU A 594 -17.73 11.62 -6.71
CA GLU A 594 -17.99 10.88 -7.96
C GLU A 594 -17.58 9.39 -7.90
N ASN A 595 -17.46 8.78 -6.71
CA ASN A 595 -17.11 7.37 -6.56
C ASN A 595 -18.35 6.48 -6.58
N ALA A 596 -18.14 5.19 -6.89
CA ALA A 596 -19.16 4.16 -6.85
C ALA A 596 -18.78 3.06 -5.85
N PHE A 597 -19.58 2.91 -4.80
CA PHE A 597 -19.46 1.89 -3.77
C PHE A 597 -20.60 0.88 -3.95
N PHE A 598 -20.27 -0.39 -4.19
CA PHE A 598 -21.27 -1.44 -4.41
C PHE A 598 -21.05 -2.64 -3.50
N ALA A 599 -22.06 -3.05 -2.73
CA ALA A 599 -22.04 -4.30 -1.98
C ALA A 599 -20.74 -4.55 -1.19
N ASN A 600 -20.18 -3.52 -0.52
CA ASN A 600 -19.10 -3.73 0.45
C ASN A 600 -19.72 -4.13 1.79
N ALA A 601 -19.14 -5.12 2.48
CA ALA A 601 -19.85 -5.93 3.48
C ALA A 601 -20.44 -5.14 4.67
N GLN A 602 -19.65 -4.33 5.42
CA GLN A 602 -20.20 -3.46 6.46
C GLN A 602 -20.54 -2.04 5.97
N ALA A 603 -19.72 -1.46 5.09
CA ALA A 603 -19.86 -0.07 4.67
C ALA A 603 -19.20 0.20 3.30
N GLY A 604 -19.74 1.14 2.53
CA GLY A 604 -19.01 1.74 1.40
C GLY A 604 -17.89 2.63 1.91
N LEU A 605 -18.23 3.55 2.82
CA LEU A 605 -17.28 4.41 3.53
C LEU A 605 -17.51 4.30 5.05
N PHE A 606 -16.46 3.94 5.77
CA PHE A 606 -16.38 3.97 7.23
C PHE A 606 -15.36 5.01 7.67
N THR A 607 -15.71 5.85 8.64
CA THR A 607 -14.82 6.85 9.22
C THR A 607 -14.94 6.85 10.74
N SER A 608 -13.81 6.93 11.44
CA SER A 608 -13.75 7.03 12.90
C SER A 608 -12.67 8.03 13.32
N GLY A 609 -12.98 8.88 14.29
CA GLY A 609 -12.12 9.98 14.73
C GLY A 609 -12.32 11.28 13.95
N ALA A 610 -11.48 12.27 14.23
CA ALA A 610 -11.58 13.62 13.67
C ALA A 610 -11.60 13.64 12.12
N CYS A 611 -12.70 14.14 11.54
CA CYS A 611 -12.85 14.32 10.09
C CYS A 611 -13.56 15.64 9.77
N LYS A 612 -13.15 16.31 8.69
CA LYS A 612 -13.82 17.50 8.12
C LYS A 612 -13.78 17.46 6.59
N GLY A 613 -14.60 18.25 5.91
CA GLY A 613 -14.57 18.37 4.44
C GLY A 613 -15.88 17.91 3.79
N SER A 614 -15.80 17.26 2.64
CA SER A 614 -16.97 16.95 1.80
C SER A 614 -16.99 15.55 1.20
N ILE A 615 -18.20 15.03 1.05
CA ILE A 615 -18.56 13.76 0.41
C ILE A 615 -19.64 14.10 -0.62
N LEU A 616 -19.28 14.17 -1.90
CA LEU A 616 -20.07 14.84 -2.96
C LEU A 616 -20.37 13.91 -4.16
N THR A 617 -21.64 13.74 -4.51
CA THR A 617 -22.04 13.04 -5.75
C THR A 617 -21.50 11.59 -5.86
N ASN A 618 -21.42 10.86 -4.74
CA ASN A 618 -21.06 9.44 -4.74
C ASN A 618 -22.32 8.57 -4.83
N LEU A 619 -22.16 7.36 -5.36
CA LEU A 619 -23.16 6.29 -5.35
C LEU A 619 -22.78 5.23 -4.32
N PHE A 620 -23.70 4.89 -3.43
CA PHE A 620 -23.59 3.77 -2.50
C PHE A 620 -24.79 2.84 -2.70
N GLU A 621 -24.56 1.57 -3.03
CA GLU A 621 -25.64 0.66 -3.42
C GLU A 621 -25.42 -0.79 -2.99
N GLY A 622 -26.48 -1.43 -2.46
CA GLY A 622 -26.51 -2.87 -2.19
C GLY A 622 -25.64 -3.35 -1.02
N HIS A 623 -25.29 -2.48 -0.08
CA HIS A 623 -24.48 -2.84 1.09
C HIS A 623 -25.21 -3.84 2.02
N PRO A 624 -24.59 -4.98 2.39
CA PRO A 624 -25.18 -5.93 3.34
C PRO A 624 -25.33 -5.39 4.77
N GLN A 625 -24.68 -4.28 5.08
CA GLN A 625 -25.01 -3.45 6.24
C GLN A 625 -25.12 -1.98 5.79
N ARG A 626 -24.43 -1.08 6.52
CA ARG A 626 -24.55 0.37 6.41
C ARG A 626 -23.96 0.84 5.08
N SER A 627 -24.36 2.01 4.58
CA SER A 627 -23.75 2.56 3.35
C SER A 627 -22.63 3.55 3.66
N LEU A 628 -22.89 4.52 4.54
CA LEU A 628 -21.93 5.50 5.04
C LEU A 628 -21.96 5.53 6.57
N VAL A 629 -20.79 5.43 7.20
CA VAL A 629 -20.65 5.41 8.68
C VAL A 629 -19.62 6.44 9.14
N HIS A 630 -19.99 7.19 10.18
CA HIS A 630 -19.08 8.09 10.89
C HIS A 630 -19.27 7.99 12.41
N HIS A 631 -18.17 7.72 13.14
CA HIS A 631 -18.13 7.59 14.60
C HIS A 631 -17.05 8.49 15.23
N ASP A 632 -17.25 8.91 16.49
CA ASP A 632 -16.21 9.39 17.42
C ASP A 632 -15.40 10.63 16.99
N ASN A 633 -16.04 11.64 16.42
CA ASN A 633 -15.39 12.90 16.03
C ASN A 633 -15.67 14.00 17.05
N ASN A 634 -14.69 14.24 17.93
CA ASN A 634 -14.80 15.15 19.07
C ASN A 634 -14.29 16.58 18.77
N ASN A 635 -14.33 17.02 17.50
CA ASN A 635 -13.94 18.38 17.11
C ASN A 635 -15.13 19.25 16.69
N ASP A 636 -15.56 20.16 17.56
CA ASP A 636 -16.73 21.04 17.32
C ASP A 636 -16.48 22.14 16.27
N ALA A 637 -15.22 22.48 16.00
CA ALA A 637 -14.85 23.34 14.87
C ALA A 637 -14.87 22.60 13.52
N TYR A 638 -15.06 21.28 13.50
CA TYR A 638 -15.06 20.51 12.25
C TYR A 638 -16.46 20.47 11.63
N LYS A 639 -16.47 20.47 10.29
CA LYS A 639 -17.68 20.46 9.47
C LYS A 639 -17.55 19.40 8.40
N VAL A 640 -18.54 18.52 8.29
CA VAL A 640 -18.64 17.51 7.23
C VAL A 640 -19.90 17.77 6.41
N ALA A 641 -19.74 17.89 5.09
CA ALA A 641 -20.82 18.04 4.13
C ALA A 641 -21.02 16.75 3.33
N ILE A 642 -22.22 16.19 3.38
CA ILE A 642 -22.68 15.05 2.57
C ILE A 642 -23.69 15.63 1.58
N THR A 643 -23.29 15.75 0.31
CA THR A 643 -24.06 16.51 -0.69
C THR A 643 -24.27 15.73 -1.98
N LYS A 644 -25.50 15.73 -2.52
CA LYS A 644 -25.86 15.12 -3.83
C LYS A 644 -25.52 13.63 -3.98
N ASN A 645 -25.35 12.89 -2.88
CA ASN A 645 -25.07 11.46 -2.94
C ASN A 645 -26.36 10.66 -3.19
N ILE A 646 -26.20 9.50 -3.81
CA ILE A 646 -27.26 8.51 -3.99
C ILE A 646 -26.92 7.30 -3.13
N ILE A 647 -27.82 6.95 -2.21
CA ILE A 647 -27.67 5.85 -1.25
C ILE A 647 -28.88 4.93 -1.40
N ARG A 648 -28.64 3.68 -1.78
CA ARG A 648 -29.68 2.73 -2.19
C ARG A 648 -29.49 1.35 -1.59
N THR A 649 -30.59 0.69 -1.26
CA THR A 649 -30.67 -0.77 -1.04
C THR A 649 -29.71 -1.35 0.02
N GLY A 650 -29.15 -0.52 0.91
CA GLY A 650 -28.38 -0.96 2.08
C GLY A 650 -29.25 -1.61 3.18
N MET A 651 -28.61 -2.13 4.22
CA MET A 651 -29.30 -2.69 5.41
C MET A 651 -28.92 -1.93 6.70
N PHE A 652 -29.78 -1.99 7.73
CA PHE A 652 -29.69 -1.17 8.95
C PHE A 652 -29.84 0.34 8.70
N PHE A 653 -28.84 1.00 8.10
CA PHE A 653 -28.78 2.44 7.92
C PHE A 653 -28.22 2.83 6.55
N GLY A 654 -28.84 3.81 5.89
CA GLY A 654 -28.22 4.47 4.73
C GLY A 654 -26.99 5.27 5.18
N VAL A 655 -27.22 6.29 6.01
CA VAL A 655 -26.15 7.02 6.71
C VAL A 655 -26.27 6.84 8.21
N GLN A 656 -25.14 6.64 8.90
CA GLN A 656 -25.05 6.72 10.35
C GLN A 656 -24.00 7.75 10.79
N VAL A 657 -24.41 8.70 11.62
CA VAL A 657 -23.51 9.54 12.43
C VAL A 657 -23.74 9.19 13.90
N HIS A 658 -22.68 8.77 14.58
CA HIS A 658 -22.67 8.46 16.02
C HIS A 658 -21.58 9.29 16.73
N THR A 659 -21.79 9.59 18.02
CA THR A 659 -20.75 10.11 18.94
C THR A 659 -19.93 11.26 18.35
N SER A 660 -20.58 12.38 18.03
CA SER A 660 -19.92 13.51 17.36
C SER A 660 -20.14 14.84 18.09
N THR A 661 -19.14 15.72 18.00
CA THR A 661 -19.30 17.16 18.31
C THR A 661 -19.15 18.02 17.05
N ALA A 662 -18.72 17.45 15.93
CA ALA A 662 -18.61 18.14 14.64
C ALA A 662 -19.99 18.50 14.07
N SER A 663 -20.03 19.53 13.23
CA SER A 663 -21.24 19.96 12.52
C SER A 663 -21.41 19.23 11.20
N TRP A 664 -22.66 18.89 10.86
CA TRP A 664 -23.04 18.06 9.72
C TRP A 664 -24.00 18.80 8.80
N ILE A 665 -23.72 18.81 7.50
CA ILE A 665 -24.66 19.25 6.47
C ILE A 665 -24.99 18.07 5.57
N PHE A 666 -26.29 17.81 5.40
CA PHE A 666 -26.84 16.86 4.45
C PHE A 666 -27.67 17.66 3.45
N ASP A 667 -27.16 17.85 2.23
CA ASP A 667 -27.85 18.64 1.20
C ASP A 667 -28.12 17.84 -0.08
N ASN A 668 -29.34 17.91 -0.61
CA ASN A 668 -29.72 17.35 -1.92
C ASN A 668 -29.40 15.84 -2.10
N ASN A 669 -29.33 15.04 -1.03
CA ASN A 669 -29.07 13.59 -1.15
C ASN A 669 -30.35 12.81 -1.43
N LEU A 670 -30.22 11.68 -2.13
CA LEU A 670 -31.26 10.68 -2.29
C LEU A 670 -30.91 9.44 -1.46
N VAL A 671 -31.70 9.13 -0.44
CA VAL A 671 -31.57 7.89 0.33
C VAL A 671 -32.85 7.07 0.20
N GLU A 672 -32.76 5.89 -0.40
CA GLU A 672 -33.93 5.07 -0.64
C GLU A 672 -33.74 3.56 -0.46
N GLN A 673 -34.85 2.89 -0.10
CA GLN A 673 -34.94 1.43 -0.01
C GLN A 673 -33.99 0.79 1.00
N ILE A 674 -33.64 1.51 2.09
CA ILE A 674 -32.88 0.90 3.20
C ILE A 674 -33.73 -0.15 3.90
N LYS A 675 -33.16 -1.35 4.07
CA LYS A 675 -33.83 -2.54 4.58
C LYS A 675 -33.49 -2.82 6.04
N ARG A 676 -34.39 -3.51 6.72
CA ARG A 676 -34.11 -4.14 8.01
C ARG A 676 -33.11 -5.28 7.84
N ALA A 677 -32.20 -5.40 8.79
CA ALA A 677 -31.37 -6.60 8.88
C ALA A 677 -32.24 -7.78 9.33
N ALA A 678 -32.09 -8.94 8.69
CA ALA A 678 -32.90 -10.12 8.99
C ALA A 678 -32.60 -10.77 10.36
N VAL A 679 -31.70 -10.21 11.17
CA VAL A 679 -31.10 -10.87 12.35
C VAL A 679 -31.10 -9.99 13.62
N SER A 680 -31.40 -8.70 13.52
CA SER A 680 -31.56 -7.85 14.71
C SER A 680 -32.98 -7.99 15.28
N LYS A 681 -33.09 -8.05 16.62
CA LYS A 681 -34.38 -7.87 17.31
C LYS A 681 -34.84 -6.42 17.26
N ASP A 682 -33.87 -5.53 17.14
CA ASP A 682 -34.07 -4.12 16.90
C ASP A 682 -34.44 -3.92 15.43
N ASP A 683 -35.65 -3.41 15.20
CA ASP A 683 -36.06 -2.91 13.91
C ASP A 683 -35.15 -1.72 13.56
N GLU A 684 -34.10 -1.93 12.77
CA GLU A 684 -33.19 -0.89 12.27
C GLU A 684 -33.25 -0.87 10.74
N GLY A 685 -33.68 0.24 10.14
CA GLY A 685 -33.91 0.34 8.69
C GLY A 685 -34.11 1.79 8.24
N ASP A 686 -33.23 2.68 8.70
CA ASP A 686 -33.37 4.14 8.54
C ASP A 686 -32.62 4.67 7.32
N GLY A 687 -33.17 5.69 6.67
CA GLY A 687 -32.44 6.46 5.67
C GLY A 687 -31.20 7.14 6.28
N ILE A 688 -31.41 8.01 7.27
CA ILE A 688 -30.35 8.70 8.02
C ILE A 688 -30.56 8.48 9.52
N ASN A 689 -29.52 8.02 10.21
CA ASN A 689 -29.48 7.87 11.67
C ASN A 689 -28.45 8.85 12.27
N ILE A 690 -28.92 9.75 13.13
CA ILE A 690 -28.11 10.73 13.86
C ILE A 690 -28.24 10.45 15.35
N SER A 691 -27.16 10.03 16.01
CA SER A 691 -27.18 9.67 17.43
C SER A 691 -26.02 10.29 18.21
N SER A 692 -26.34 10.87 19.37
CA SER A 692 -25.36 11.50 20.29
C SER A 692 -24.46 12.57 19.64
N VAL A 693 -25.06 13.47 18.85
CA VAL A 693 -24.39 14.69 18.35
C VAL A 693 -24.64 15.83 19.35
N THR A 694 -23.66 16.10 20.21
CA THR A 694 -23.89 16.86 21.47
C THR A 694 -23.55 18.34 21.44
N LYS A 695 -22.80 18.80 20.43
CA LYS A 695 -22.39 20.21 20.28
C LYS A 695 -22.58 20.76 18.86
N GLY A 696 -22.23 19.95 17.86
CA GLY A 696 -22.28 20.35 16.47
C GLY A 696 -23.71 20.54 15.98
N THR A 697 -23.88 21.41 15.00
CA THR A 697 -25.19 21.59 14.35
C THR A 697 -25.38 20.51 13.29
N VAL A 698 -26.58 19.93 13.22
CA VAL A 698 -26.95 18.97 12.16
C VAL A 698 -28.03 19.60 11.31
N LEU A 699 -27.71 19.85 10.04
CA LEU A 699 -28.57 20.51 9.07
C LEU A 699 -28.92 19.54 7.94
N LEU A 700 -30.20 19.26 7.76
CA LEU A 700 -30.74 18.45 6.66
C LEU A 700 -31.57 19.34 5.73
N GLU A 701 -31.12 19.53 4.50
CA GLU A 701 -31.78 20.36 3.50
C GLU A 701 -32.00 19.63 2.18
N ASN A 702 -33.20 19.78 1.60
CA ASN A 702 -33.52 19.33 0.23
C ASN A 702 -33.30 17.81 -0.04
N ASN A 703 -33.22 16.96 1.00
CA ASN A 703 -32.98 15.53 0.81
C ASN A 703 -34.27 14.79 0.44
N ILE A 704 -34.15 13.76 -0.39
CA ILE A 704 -35.23 12.82 -0.72
C ILE A 704 -34.97 11.53 0.04
N LEU A 705 -35.81 11.24 1.04
CA LEU A 705 -35.70 10.10 1.93
C LEU A 705 -36.93 9.21 1.74
N ARG A 706 -36.81 8.07 1.03
CA ARG A 706 -38.01 7.31 0.64
C ARG A 706 -37.90 5.78 0.67
N LYS A 707 -39.03 5.10 0.89
CA LYS A 707 -39.14 3.62 0.87
C LYS A 707 -38.20 2.89 1.85
N ASN A 708 -37.77 3.57 2.92
CA ASN A 708 -36.93 3.00 3.96
C ASN A 708 -37.80 2.21 4.96
N GLN A 709 -37.35 1.04 5.41
CA GLN A 709 -38.21 0.08 6.13
C GLN A 709 -38.50 0.42 7.61
N ARG A 710 -37.89 1.48 8.15
CA ARG A 710 -38.27 2.07 9.45
C ARG A 710 -38.59 3.55 9.31
N SER A 711 -37.57 4.40 9.16
CA SER A 711 -37.78 5.84 9.01
C SER A 711 -36.96 6.47 7.88
N GLY A 712 -37.36 7.66 7.44
CA GLY A 712 -36.48 8.50 6.62
C GLY A 712 -35.33 9.06 7.45
N LEU A 713 -35.65 9.59 8.64
CA LEU A 713 -34.70 10.15 9.60
C LEU A 713 -34.95 9.57 11.00
N PHE A 714 -33.90 9.14 11.68
CA PHE A 714 -33.89 8.81 13.11
C PHE A 714 -32.92 9.76 13.83
N VAL A 715 -33.37 10.35 14.95
CA VAL A 715 -32.58 11.27 15.77
C VAL A 715 -32.62 10.85 17.24
N GLU A 716 -31.45 10.63 17.84
CA GLU A 716 -31.31 10.35 19.27
C GLU A 716 -30.30 11.31 19.93
N LYS A 717 -30.63 11.88 21.10
CA LYS A 717 -29.72 12.72 21.93
C LYS A 717 -28.93 13.77 21.12
N SER A 718 -29.60 14.38 20.15
CA SER A 718 -29.01 15.32 19.17
C SER A 718 -29.99 16.46 18.88
N SER A 719 -29.49 17.56 18.32
CA SER A 719 -30.33 18.63 17.76
C SER A 719 -30.18 18.67 16.23
N VAL A 720 -31.30 18.68 15.50
CA VAL A 720 -31.35 18.65 14.03
C VAL A 720 -32.26 19.73 13.50
N THR A 721 -31.78 20.55 12.56
CA THR A 721 -32.63 21.41 11.72
C THR A 721 -32.92 20.69 10.40
N ALA A 722 -34.19 20.42 10.12
CA ALA A 722 -34.64 19.74 8.90
C ALA A 722 -35.55 20.66 8.08
N ASN A 723 -35.06 21.14 6.94
CA ASN A 723 -35.78 22.01 6.02
C ASN A 723 -35.97 21.35 4.64
N ASN A 724 -37.18 21.45 4.09
CA ASN A 724 -37.50 21.14 2.70
C ASN A 724 -37.15 19.70 2.26
N ASN A 725 -37.06 18.75 3.21
CA ASN A 725 -36.79 17.36 2.91
C ASN A 725 -38.10 16.65 2.51
N LEU A 726 -38.03 15.82 1.48
CA LEU A 726 -39.13 15.00 1.00
C LEU A 726 -39.06 13.61 1.65
N PHE A 727 -40.06 13.30 2.47
CA PHE A 727 -40.25 11.97 3.06
C PHE A 727 -41.42 11.27 2.37
N SER A 728 -41.19 10.18 1.63
CA SER A 728 -42.26 9.42 0.98
C SER A 728 -42.12 7.91 1.18
N ASP A 729 -43.24 7.19 1.31
CA ASP A 729 -43.27 5.72 1.41
C ASP A 729 -42.42 5.11 2.55
N ASN A 730 -42.02 5.89 3.57
CA ASN A 730 -41.41 5.36 4.80
C ASN A 730 -42.54 5.16 5.84
N PRO A 731 -42.50 4.09 6.68
CA PRO A 731 -43.45 3.93 7.78
C PRO A 731 -43.49 5.12 8.74
N TYR A 732 -42.33 5.74 9.00
CA TYR A 732 -42.20 6.97 9.76
C TYR A 732 -41.37 8.01 8.97
N PRO A 733 -41.82 9.26 8.80
CA PRO A 733 -40.99 10.31 8.20
C PRO A 733 -39.75 10.57 9.06
N ILE A 734 -39.97 10.98 10.31
CA ILE A 734 -38.94 11.28 11.31
C ILE A 734 -39.31 10.57 12.62
N VAL A 735 -38.34 9.89 13.24
CA VAL A 735 -38.41 9.34 14.60
C VAL A 735 -37.43 10.10 15.48
N SER A 736 -37.88 10.56 16.65
CA SER A 736 -37.05 11.32 17.60
C SER A 736 -37.10 10.70 19.00
N GLN A 737 -35.92 10.55 19.64
CA GLN A 737 -35.75 10.03 21.00
C GLN A 737 -34.79 10.90 21.81
N PHE A 738 -35.30 11.60 22.84
CA PHE A 738 -34.51 12.56 23.63
C PHE A 738 -33.77 13.61 22.78
N ALA A 739 -34.35 13.98 21.64
CA ALA A 739 -33.74 14.82 20.62
C ALA A 739 -34.67 15.97 20.20
N GLN A 740 -34.06 17.05 19.72
CA GLN A 740 -34.75 18.25 19.26
C GLN A 740 -34.70 18.30 17.73
N VAL A 741 -35.86 18.46 17.09
CA VAL A 741 -35.99 18.54 15.64
C VAL A 741 -36.72 19.83 15.30
N GLU A 742 -36.08 20.69 14.52
CA GLU A 742 -36.54 22.02 14.13
C GLU A 742 -36.58 22.17 12.61
N GLY A 743 -37.01 23.33 12.11
CA GLY A 743 -37.12 23.61 10.68
C GLY A 743 -38.51 23.31 10.09
N THR A 744 -38.62 23.38 8.76
CA THR A 744 -39.92 23.24 8.05
C THR A 744 -40.50 21.83 8.10
N ASN A 745 -39.68 20.81 8.42
CA ASN A 745 -40.14 19.44 8.60
C ASN A 745 -40.53 19.08 10.06
N LYS A 746 -40.44 20.01 11.03
CA LYS A 746 -40.67 19.70 12.47
C LYS A 746 -42.04 19.05 12.77
N ASP A 747 -43.07 19.39 12.00
CA ASP A 747 -44.44 18.93 12.22
C ASP A 747 -44.69 17.51 11.67
N THR A 748 -43.67 16.89 11.03
CA THR A 748 -43.71 15.47 10.59
C THR A 748 -43.04 14.51 11.57
N VAL A 749 -42.65 14.99 12.76
CA VAL A 749 -41.96 14.20 13.79
C VAL A 749 -42.92 13.25 14.51
N THR A 750 -42.69 11.95 14.33
CA THR A 750 -43.33 10.92 15.16
C THR A 750 -42.53 10.78 16.46
N LYS A 751 -43.08 11.30 17.56
CA LYS A 751 -42.54 11.06 18.90
C LYS A 751 -42.95 9.66 19.39
N THR A 752 -41.97 8.79 19.58
CA THR A 752 -42.15 7.58 20.42
C THR A 752 -41.80 7.95 21.85
N ASP A 753 -42.79 8.48 22.59
CA ASP A 753 -42.64 8.70 24.03
C ASP A 753 -42.51 7.34 24.73
N ALA A 754 -41.38 7.13 25.40
CA ALA A 754 -41.17 6.11 26.43
C ALA A 754 -41.37 4.62 26.05
N THR A 755 -41.04 4.20 24.83
CA THR A 755 -40.61 2.80 24.61
C THR A 755 -39.10 2.78 24.46
N PRO A 756 -38.34 2.31 25.48
CA PRO A 756 -36.91 2.08 25.30
C PRO A 756 -36.70 1.06 24.18
N LEU A 757 -35.81 1.35 23.22
CA LEU A 757 -35.16 0.28 22.47
C LEU A 757 -34.53 -0.67 23.51
N PRO A 758 -34.60 -2.01 23.33
CA PRO A 758 -34.26 -2.99 24.36
C PRO A 758 -32.76 -3.05 24.68
N ASN A 759 -32.30 -2.04 25.41
CA ASN A 759 -31.06 -1.90 26.17
C ASN A 759 -29.87 -2.70 25.62
N THR A 760 -29.41 -2.34 24.43
CA THR A 760 -28.15 -2.83 23.86
C THR A 760 -26.98 -2.26 24.66
N LYS A 761 -26.60 -2.96 25.73
CA LYS A 761 -25.26 -2.82 26.30
C LYS A 761 -24.24 -3.20 25.24
N SER A 762 -23.43 -2.22 24.83
CA SER A 762 -22.27 -2.33 23.93
C SER A 762 -22.57 -2.62 22.45
N PRO A 763 -22.03 -1.81 21.52
CA PRO A 763 -21.23 -2.35 20.41
C PRO A 763 -19.91 -2.95 20.93
#